data_AF-A0A4R4P474-F1
#
_entry.id   AF-A0A4R4P474-F1
#
_cell.length_a   1.000
_cell.length_b   1.000
_cell.length_c   1.000
_cell.angle_alpha   90.00
_cell.angle_beta   90.00
_cell.angle_gamma   90.00
#
_symmetry.space_group_name_H-M   'P 1'
#
loop_
_entity.id
_entity.type
_entity.pdbx_description
1 polymer ?
#
loop_
_entity_poly.entity_id
_entity_poly.type
_entity_poly.pdbx_seq_one_letter_code
_entity_poly.pdbx_strand_id
1 'polypeptide(L)'
;MSDHPLMWDRLTGQVVPLRDPSVQLGRYQIPEGQRGYSVGTVNAEPGAYLVGAEGRWALRHDGVRWWSGDFGGPPLPAAVIMESVRTISRRLRELETAGASLEQLAAVPPMIDRVADRLRPHPLEKRLHAEFAHLRKVCIAPHTRLRAEDVLVPVSRARSITWRTVTHLAGHSETWAARRLHGVEPAKLLTPVRVPDHDLYENRVIATLVDRLWKHLLTRIAEVDSIDGLVGQARVLLEEIGQRHGHREKQRLYQFVADLLEKDDLQQRIEELRGDLLSLRDAFAPLLTSELRTGVRGPYTGPPQLRPTNLWDNDIDYRHCRRLWQAEIKSRQSAETEPDEALAQWCGDFARYVLLLSLRALRQLGLEGERAPEGGFQYRHAGQVVALEPNGDDTIVLRVGGVPILRIVPLPHALTGATDDNAGLIRALDTLRGGDDEARAVVYPGEAAERTRLPGSLRLRVHTSSGMGSHPAMVPVSPSDLGSVSRMARLLRNAIDGHILLSYPVRVTCRVPQAEILARHFTWIRWEAGQVVVAGLPQEYDLEKLPTKLSNLRTRTDTARRHGDNKQELEKLRTDLSDAIQTVASLAYCPICHRKASERAFTARDGDTYRCSCQCGAVWETRRCLSCSQPYAVLAAPGLAEQVGGDGDRLDMIFSQDLLAAPCWTRSSSYICPSCGSCPERGSEPASRTCERCGDLPRTSDQ
;
A
#
# COMPACT_ATOMS: atom_id res chain seq x y z
N MET A 1 11.18 33.70 8.28
CA MET A 1 11.54 32.48 7.53
C MET A 1 11.21 31.30 8.42
N SER A 2 10.46 30.31 7.95
CA SER A 2 9.98 29.21 8.80
C SER A 2 11.13 28.36 9.35
N ASP A 3 11.09 28.01 10.64
CA ASP A 3 12.07 27.15 11.34
C ASP A 3 12.04 25.66 10.92
N HIS A 4 11.20 25.31 9.94
CA HIS A 4 11.03 23.93 9.47
C HIS A 4 11.84 23.68 8.18
N PRO A 5 12.41 22.47 8.01
CA PRO A 5 13.16 22.12 6.81
C PRO A 5 12.18 22.01 5.64
N LEU A 6 12.62 22.43 4.46
CA LEU A 6 11.84 22.34 3.23
C LEU A 6 12.11 20.97 2.60
N MET A 7 11.05 20.22 2.31
CA MET A 7 11.11 18.88 1.76
C MET A 7 10.28 18.78 0.48
N TRP A 8 10.70 17.94 -0.46
CA TRP A 8 9.89 17.60 -1.63
C TRP A 8 8.82 16.62 -1.18
N ASP A 9 7.54 17.03 -1.22
CA ASP A 9 6.41 16.15 -0.91
C ASP A 9 5.96 15.45 -2.19
N ARG A 10 6.28 14.15 -2.31
CA ARG A 10 5.93 13.35 -3.48
C ARG A 10 4.43 13.23 -3.68
N LEU A 11 3.63 13.40 -2.61
CA LEU A 11 2.18 13.37 -2.68
C LEU A 11 1.63 14.58 -3.44
N THR A 12 2.10 15.78 -3.12
CA THR A 12 1.62 17.03 -3.72
C THR A 12 2.42 17.46 -4.93
N GLY A 13 3.63 16.92 -5.13
CA GLY A 13 4.55 17.35 -6.19
C GLY A 13 5.10 18.75 -5.95
N GLN A 14 5.22 19.16 -4.68
CA GLN A 14 5.64 20.51 -4.30
C GLN A 14 6.66 20.49 -3.16
N VAL A 15 7.49 21.54 -3.08
CA VAL A 15 8.37 21.77 -1.92
C VAL A 15 7.55 22.39 -0.79
N VAL A 16 7.49 21.72 0.36
CA VAL A 16 6.70 22.13 1.52
C VAL A 16 7.54 22.12 2.81
N PRO A 17 7.24 22.96 3.80
CA PRO A 17 7.86 22.86 5.12
C PRO A 17 7.40 21.61 5.86
N LEU A 18 8.35 20.85 6.43
CA LEU A 18 8.06 19.68 7.26
C LEU A 18 7.57 20.09 8.65
N ARG A 19 6.25 20.23 8.79
CA ARG A 19 5.60 20.70 10.03
C ARG A 19 5.22 19.58 10.99
N ASP A 20 4.75 18.46 10.45
CA ASP A 20 4.34 17.30 11.25
C ASP A 20 5.57 16.44 11.56
N PRO A 21 5.88 16.16 12.84
CA PRO A 21 6.93 15.22 13.19
C PRO A 21 6.57 13.75 12.87
N SER A 22 5.28 13.40 12.75
CA SER A 22 4.85 12.05 12.38
C SER A 22 4.53 11.97 10.89
N VAL A 23 5.36 11.25 10.13
CA VAL A 23 5.28 11.24 8.66
C VAL A 23 5.20 9.82 8.12
N GLN A 24 4.76 9.66 6.86
CA GLN A 24 4.75 8.35 6.22
C GLN A 24 6.09 8.11 5.51
N LEU A 25 6.65 6.91 5.71
CA LEU A 25 7.90 6.48 5.08
C LEU A 25 7.80 6.62 3.55
N GLY A 26 8.81 7.25 2.96
CA GLY A 26 8.89 7.46 1.52
C GLY A 26 8.04 8.60 0.98
N ARG A 27 7.27 9.35 1.79
CA ARG A 27 6.54 10.53 1.30
C ARG A 27 7.46 11.69 0.90
N TYR A 28 8.50 11.93 1.69
CA TYR A 28 9.36 13.10 1.55
C TYR A 28 10.75 12.75 1.00
N GLN A 29 11.27 13.62 0.13
CA GLN A 29 12.64 13.56 -0.39
C GLN A 29 13.37 14.90 -0.18
N ILE A 30 14.70 14.86 -0.18
CA ILE A 30 15.53 16.07 -0.21
C ILE A 30 15.26 16.81 -1.54
N PRO A 31 14.85 18.10 -1.52
CA PRO A 31 14.53 18.83 -2.75
C PRO A 31 15.74 18.99 -3.68
N GLU A 32 15.47 19.13 -4.97
CA GLU A 32 16.49 19.54 -5.94
C GLU A 32 17.18 20.85 -5.53
N GLY A 33 18.50 20.92 -5.76
CA GLY A 33 19.32 22.08 -5.43
C GLY A 33 19.67 22.25 -3.95
N GLN A 34 19.03 21.51 -3.03
CA GLN A 34 19.40 21.52 -1.62
C GLN A 34 20.55 20.54 -1.32
N ARG A 35 21.52 20.97 -0.53
CA ARG A 35 22.71 20.18 -0.14
C ARG A 35 22.99 20.35 1.35
N GLY A 36 23.93 19.57 1.89
CA GLY A 36 24.31 19.67 3.30
C GLY A 36 23.36 18.95 4.26
N TYR A 37 22.35 18.24 3.73
CA TYR A 37 21.50 17.38 4.53
C TYR A 37 22.17 16.04 4.84
N SER A 38 21.89 15.52 6.03
CA SER A 38 22.15 14.12 6.38
C SER A 38 20.93 13.51 7.04
N VAL A 39 20.65 12.27 6.67
CA VAL A 39 19.61 11.43 7.27
C VAL A 39 20.31 10.40 8.14
N GLY A 40 20.03 10.41 9.45
CA GLY A 40 20.78 9.62 10.40
C GLY A 40 22.26 10.05 10.46
N THR A 41 23.16 9.14 10.08
CA THR A 41 24.61 9.40 9.98
C THR A 41 25.11 9.54 8.54
N VAL A 42 24.22 9.46 7.55
CA VAL A 42 24.57 9.40 6.13
C VAL A 42 24.24 10.72 5.43
N ASN A 43 25.16 11.23 4.61
CA ASN A 43 24.89 12.41 3.78
C ASN A 43 23.80 12.10 2.76
N ALA A 44 22.84 13.02 2.63
CA ALA A 44 21.67 12.87 1.77
C ALA A 44 21.78 13.82 0.58
N GLU A 45 21.87 13.25 -0.61
CA GLU A 45 21.83 14.00 -1.88
C GLU A 45 20.39 14.39 -2.25
N PRO A 46 20.18 15.38 -3.15
CA PRO A 46 18.89 15.63 -3.76
C PRO A 46 18.20 14.35 -4.26
N GLY A 47 16.91 14.21 -3.98
CA GLY A 47 16.13 13.00 -4.29
C GLY A 47 16.25 11.88 -3.25
N ALA A 48 17.16 11.96 -2.28
CA ALA A 48 17.24 10.99 -1.20
C ALA A 48 15.96 11.02 -0.33
N TYR A 49 15.47 9.83 0.04
CA TYR A 49 14.30 9.68 0.89
C TYR A 49 14.57 10.09 2.34
N LEU A 50 13.57 10.69 3.00
CA LEU A 50 13.56 10.80 4.45
C LEU A 50 13.31 9.42 5.07
N VAL A 51 14.38 8.81 5.58
CA VAL A 51 14.39 7.47 6.19
C VAL A 51 14.89 7.54 7.63
N GLY A 52 14.79 6.42 8.36
CA GLY A 52 15.41 6.31 9.67
C GLY A 52 15.13 4.99 10.38
N ALA A 53 16.09 4.58 11.21
CA ALA A 53 16.04 3.33 11.97
C ALA A 53 15.01 3.33 13.11
N GLU A 54 14.57 2.14 13.51
CA GLU A 54 13.71 1.90 14.69
C GLU A 54 12.38 2.70 14.68
N GLY A 55 11.85 3.01 13.49
CA GLY A 55 10.59 3.74 13.35
C GLY A 55 10.70 5.24 13.60
N ARG A 56 11.92 5.78 13.71
CA ARG A 56 12.20 7.20 13.94
C ARG A 56 13.11 7.74 12.87
N TRP A 57 12.99 9.03 12.57
CA TRP A 57 13.87 9.71 11.61
C TRP A 57 14.56 10.90 12.26
N ALA A 58 15.76 11.20 11.76
CA ALA A 58 16.55 12.34 12.17
C ALA A 58 17.17 12.98 10.94
N LEU A 59 16.93 14.28 10.76
CA LEU A 59 17.43 15.08 9.66
C LEU A 59 18.37 16.16 10.22
N ARG A 60 19.55 16.29 9.63
CA ARG A 60 20.54 17.32 9.97
C ARG A 60 20.82 18.18 8.75
N HIS A 61 21.04 19.48 8.95
CA HIS A 61 21.55 20.39 7.92
C HIS A 61 22.87 21.02 8.40
N ASP A 62 23.92 20.87 7.60
CA ASP A 62 25.31 21.30 7.88
C ASP A 62 25.84 20.83 9.25
N GLY A 63 25.31 19.72 9.76
CA GLY A 63 25.69 19.17 11.08
C GLY A 63 25.25 19.99 12.29
N VAL A 64 24.56 21.13 12.11
CA VAL A 64 24.22 22.06 13.20
C VAL A 64 22.72 22.03 13.53
N ARG A 65 21.84 22.12 12.53
CA ARG A 65 20.39 22.14 12.75
C ARG A 65 19.83 20.73 12.68
N TRP A 66 19.02 20.37 13.67
CA TRP A 66 18.50 19.03 13.85
C TRP A 66 16.98 19.03 13.94
N TRP A 67 16.36 18.20 13.12
CA TRP A 67 14.94 17.87 13.19
C TRP A 67 14.78 16.37 13.35
N SER A 68 13.74 15.95 14.05
CA SER A 68 13.44 14.54 14.20
C SER A 68 11.95 14.33 14.36
N GLY A 69 11.56 13.07 14.19
CA GLY A 69 10.19 12.65 14.34
C GLY A 69 10.09 11.13 14.27
N ASP A 70 8.91 10.66 13.93
CA ASP A 70 8.60 9.24 13.83
C ASP A 70 7.77 8.93 12.58
N PHE A 71 7.57 7.64 12.34
CA PHE A 71 6.69 7.15 11.30
C PHE A 71 5.32 6.71 11.82
N GLY A 72 4.93 7.10 13.03
CA GLY A 72 3.67 6.69 13.66
C GLY A 72 3.61 5.22 14.11
N GLY A 73 4.70 4.47 13.94
CA GLY A 73 4.84 3.05 14.25
C GLY A 73 5.87 2.36 13.34
N PRO A 74 6.07 1.04 13.45
CA PRO A 74 6.98 0.29 12.57
C PRO A 74 6.49 0.37 11.11
N PRO A 75 7.19 1.07 10.20
CA PRO A 75 6.61 1.46 8.92
C PRO A 75 6.64 0.34 7.86
N LEU A 76 7.08 -0.87 8.22
CA LEU A 76 7.48 -1.92 7.28
C LEU A 76 6.51 -3.11 7.29
N PRO A 77 6.22 -3.71 6.12
CA PRO A 77 5.48 -4.96 6.04
C PRO A 77 6.36 -6.13 6.51
N ALA A 78 5.81 -7.36 6.47
CA ALA A 78 6.56 -8.56 6.80
C ALA A 78 7.85 -8.71 5.93
N ALA A 79 8.90 -9.31 6.50
CA ALA A 79 10.21 -9.41 5.85
C ALA A 79 10.15 -10.15 4.50
N VAL A 80 9.30 -11.18 4.38
CA VAL A 80 9.07 -11.92 3.12
C VAL A 80 8.57 -11.00 2.00
N ILE A 81 7.74 -10.01 2.33
CA ILE A 81 7.20 -9.05 1.37
C ILE A 81 8.31 -8.14 0.87
N MET A 82 9.11 -7.59 1.80
CA MET A 82 10.24 -6.74 1.44
C MET A 82 11.26 -7.46 0.56
N GLU A 83 11.61 -8.71 0.91
CA GLU A 83 12.58 -9.50 0.16
C GLU A 83 12.05 -9.88 -1.23
N SER A 84 10.77 -10.21 -1.35
CA SER A 84 10.13 -10.52 -2.64
C SER A 84 10.12 -9.30 -3.55
N VAL A 85 9.71 -8.13 -3.05
CA VAL A 85 9.75 -6.86 -3.79
C VAL A 85 11.17 -6.49 -4.20
N ARG A 86 12.16 -6.63 -3.32
CA ARG A 86 13.58 -6.40 -3.66
C ARG A 86 14.04 -7.32 -4.79
N THR A 87 13.66 -8.59 -4.74
CA THR A 87 14.02 -9.57 -5.77
C THR A 87 13.37 -9.24 -7.12
N ILE A 88 12.09 -8.88 -7.11
CA ILE A 88 11.35 -8.41 -8.29
C ILE A 88 12.00 -7.14 -8.86
N SER A 89 12.27 -6.14 -8.01
CA SER A 89 12.94 -4.89 -8.39
C SER A 89 14.30 -5.15 -9.05
N ARG A 90 15.13 -6.00 -8.46
CA ARG A 90 16.43 -6.38 -9.04
C ARG A 90 16.26 -7.00 -10.43
N ARG A 91 15.33 -7.95 -10.60
CA ARG A 91 15.05 -8.58 -11.88
C ARG A 91 14.56 -7.57 -12.93
N LEU A 92 13.74 -6.60 -12.53
CA LEU A 92 13.30 -5.51 -13.42
C LEU A 92 14.48 -4.65 -13.86
N ARG A 93 15.35 -4.23 -12.94
CA ARG A 93 16.55 -3.44 -13.29
C ARG A 93 17.47 -4.19 -14.26
N GLU A 94 17.66 -5.50 -14.05
CA GLU A 94 18.43 -6.36 -14.97
C GLU A 94 17.82 -6.36 -16.38
N LEU A 95 16.49 -6.49 -16.50
CA LEU A 95 15.77 -6.44 -17.77
C LEU A 95 15.82 -5.04 -18.42
N GLU A 96 15.63 -3.98 -17.65
CA GLU A 96 15.72 -2.60 -18.13
C GLU A 96 17.10 -2.30 -18.70
N THR A 97 18.15 -2.70 -17.99
CA THR A 97 19.56 -2.56 -18.43
C THR A 97 19.83 -3.35 -19.71
N ALA A 98 19.20 -4.52 -19.86
CA ALA A 98 19.26 -5.33 -21.07
C ALA A 98 18.41 -4.79 -22.23
N GLY A 99 17.74 -3.64 -22.08
CA GLY A 99 16.89 -3.06 -23.12
C GLY A 99 15.60 -3.85 -23.36
N ALA A 100 15.09 -4.56 -22.36
CA ALA A 100 13.89 -5.38 -22.49
C ALA A 100 12.67 -4.57 -22.98
N SER A 101 11.85 -5.23 -23.79
CA SER A 101 10.56 -4.72 -24.27
C SER A 101 9.55 -4.57 -23.13
N LEU A 102 8.47 -3.80 -23.37
CA LEU A 102 7.34 -3.71 -22.44
C LEU A 102 6.77 -5.09 -22.08
N GLU A 103 6.67 -5.99 -23.07
CA GLU A 103 6.13 -7.34 -22.88
C GLU A 103 6.99 -8.16 -21.91
N GLN A 104 8.30 -8.08 -22.02
CA GLN A 104 9.24 -8.77 -21.14
C GLN A 104 9.21 -8.21 -19.70
N LEU A 105 9.11 -6.88 -19.56
CA LEU A 105 8.98 -6.23 -18.25
C LEU A 105 7.67 -6.64 -17.56
N ALA A 106 6.54 -6.52 -18.27
CA ALA A 106 5.23 -6.89 -17.75
C ALA A 106 5.07 -8.40 -17.50
N ALA A 107 5.93 -9.25 -18.08
CA ALA A 107 5.91 -10.69 -17.85
C ALA A 107 6.47 -11.09 -16.46
N VAL A 108 7.24 -10.23 -15.79
CA VAL A 108 7.78 -10.54 -14.45
C VAL A 108 6.63 -10.81 -13.46
N PRO A 109 6.60 -11.97 -12.77
CA PRO A 109 5.55 -12.28 -11.80
C PRO A 109 5.57 -11.32 -10.60
N PRO A 110 4.45 -10.66 -10.27
CA PRO A 110 4.38 -9.70 -9.16
C PRO A 110 4.00 -10.39 -7.84
N MET A 111 4.54 -11.58 -7.57
CA MET A 111 4.14 -12.45 -6.45
C MET A 111 5.35 -12.90 -5.64
N ILE A 112 5.13 -13.55 -4.50
CA ILE A 112 6.23 -14.14 -3.70
C ILE A 112 7.10 -15.02 -4.60
N ASP A 113 8.39 -14.66 -4.69
CA ASP A 113 9.36 -15.40 -5.49
C ASP A 113 9.90 -16.61 -4.71
N ARG A 114 10.34 -17.64 -5.44
CA ARG A 114 11.00 -18.84 -4.90
C ARG A 114 10.24 -19.54 -3.76
N VAL A 115 8.91 -19.60 -3.85
CA VAL A 115 8.03 -20.27 -2.86
C VAL A 115 8.57 -21.64 -2.43
N ALA A 116 8.98 -22.47 -3.39
CA ALA A 116 9.50 -23.81 -3.11
C ALA A 116 10.80 -23.82 -2.29
N ASP A 117 11.65 -22.79 -2.41
CA ASP A 117 12.86 -22.67 -1.59
C ASP A 117 12.52 -22.17 -0.17
N ARG A 118 11.55 -21.26 -0.06
CA ARG A 118 11.05 -20.71 1.22
C ARG A 118 10.36 -21.74 2.10
N LEU A 119 9.75 -22.77 1.49
CA LEU A 119 9.15 -23.90 2.19
C LEU A 119 10.15 -25.00 2.58
N ARG A 120 11.45 -24.84 2.28
CA ARG A 120 12.46 -25.80 2.75
C ARG A 120 12.74 -25.56 4.24
N PRO A 121 12.92 -26.63 5.05
CA PRO A 121 13.26 -26.47 6.46
C PRO A 121 14.58 -25.71 6.62
N HIS A 122 14.57 -24.64 7.42
CA HIS A 122 15.70 -23.75 7.56
C HIS A 122 16.83 -24.42 8.39
N PRO A 123 18.12 -24.23 8.06
CA PRO A 123 19.21 -24.84 8.82
C PRO A 123 19.21 -24.49 10.31
N LEU A 124 18.76 -23.28 10.67
CA LEU A 124 18.61 -22.86 12.06
C LEU A 124 17.47 -23.62 12.77
N GLU A 125 16.34 -23.87 12.10
CA GLU A 125 15.21 -24.63 12.64
C GLU A 125 15.62 -26.10 12.90
N LYS A 126 16.37 -26.71 11.97
CA LYS A 126 16.93 -28.06 12.17
C LYS A 126 17.89 -28.11 13.37
N ARG A 127 18.75 -27.10 13.51
CA ARG A 127 19.66 -27.00 14.65
C ARG A 127 18.88 -26.76 15.94
N LEU A 128 17.87 -25.91 15.92
CA LEU A 128 17.01 -25.64 17.07
C LEU A 128 16.36 -26.94 17.57
N HIS A 129 15.76 -27.73 16.70
CA HIS A 129 15.20 -29.04 17.07
C HIS A 129 16.23 -29.93 17.79
N ALA A 130 17.44 -30.04 17.22
CA ALA A 130 18.49 -30.88 17.78
C ALA A 130 18.97 -30.41 19.17
N GLU A 131 19.05 -29.09 19.38
CA GLU A 131 19.60 -28.51 20.62
C GLU A 131 18.53 -28.07 21.63
N PHE A 132 17.23 -28.18 21.30
CA PHE A 132 16.14 -27.60 22.10
C PHE A 132 16.09 -28.12 23.54
N ALA A 133 16.33 -29.41 23.75
CA ALA A 133 16.33 -30.00 25.09
C ALA A 133 17.40 -29.38 26.00
N HIS A 134 18.58 -29.08 25.45
CA HIS A 134 19.67 -28.42 26.17
C HIS A 134 19.33 -26.96 26.47
N LEU A 135 18.81 -26.24 25.47
CA LEU A 135 18.37 -24.85 25.65
C LEU A 135 17.30 -24.75 26.75
N ARG A 136 16.29 -25.63 26.72
CA ARG A 136 15.24 -25.68 27.73
C ARG A 136 15.80 -25.93 29.13
N LYS A 137 16.77 -26.85 29.29
CA LYS A 137 17.42 -27.10 30.59
C LYS A 137 18.11 -25.85 31.13
N VAL A 138 18.91 -25.17 30.31
CA VAL A 138 19.62 -23.96 30.74
C VAL A 138 18.66 -22.82 31.07
N CYS A 139 17.55 -22.69 30.33
CA CYS A 139 16.53 -21.69 30.63
C CYS A 139 15.82 -21.95 31.96
N ILE A 140 15.50 -23.21 32.27
CA ILE A 140 14.78 -23.59 33.49
C ILE A 140 15.70 -23.60 34.71
N ALA A 141 16.92 -24.12 34.57
CA ALA A 141 17.88 -24.26 35.66
C ALA A 141 19.25 -23.66 35.26
N PRO A 142 19.34 -22.33 35.11
CA PRO A 142 20.57 -21.67 34.70
C PRO A 142 21.65 -21.78 35.77
N HIS A 143 22.91 -21.79 35.34
CA HIS A 143 24.02 -21.66 36.30
C HIS A 143 23.96 -20.31 37.01
N THR A 144 24.21 -20.34 38.31
CA THR A 144 24.22 -19.17 39.18
C THR A 144 25.56 -19.02 39.87
N ARG A 145 25.89 -17.78 40.23
CA ARG A 145 26.95 -17.49 41.20
C ARG A 145 26.33 -16.87 42.44
N LEU A 146 26.91 -17.11 43.60
CA LEU A 146 26.45 -16.46 44.83
C LEU A 146 27.02 -15.04 44.90
N ARG A 147 26.15 -14.02 44.97
CA ARG A 147 26.53 -12.64 45.30
C ARG A 147 26.13 -12.32 46.73
N ALA A 148 26.88 -11.45 47.40
CA ALA A 148 26.50 -10.93 48.71
C ALA A 148 25.58 -9.72 48.51
N GLU A 149 24.40 -9.76 49.12
CA GLU A 149 23.45 -8.65 49.15
C GLU A 149 23.13 -8.30 50.60
N ASP A 150 23.23 -7.01 50.95
CA ASP A 150 23.00 -6.53 52.30
C ASP A 150 21.48 -6.44 52.55
N VAL A 151 20.95 -7.36 53.37
CA VAL A 151 19.50 -7.45 53.67
C VAL A 151 19.25 -7.19 55.15
N LEU A 152 18.20 -6.43 55.45
CA LEU A 152 17.78 -6.17 56.82
C LEU A 152 17.02 -7.37 57.38
N VAL A 153 17.58 -8.04 58.39
CA VAL A 153 16.97 -9.23 59.03
C VAL A 153 16.85 -9.02 60.54
N PRO A 154 15.90 -9.70 61.24
CA PRO A 154 15.87 -9.70 62.69
C PRO A 154 17.22 -10.11 63.28
N VAL A 155 17.59 -9.55 64.45
CA VAL A 155 18.90 -9.79 65.07
C VAL A 155 19.20 -11.30 65.22
N SER A 156 18.18 -12.11 65.49
CA SER A 156 18.27 -13.57 65.65
C SER A 156 18.62 -14.33 64.36
N ARG A 157 18.41 -13.72 63.19
CA ARG A 157 18.71 -14.30 61.87
C ARG A 157 19.98 -13.73 61.24
N ALA A 158 20.60 -12.74 61.87
CA ALA A 158 21.84 -12.14 61.36
C ALA A 158 23.01 -13.11 61.52
N ARG A 159 23.69 -13.44 60.42
CA ARG A 159 24.82 -14.39 60.41
C ARG A 159 26.19 -13.72 60.49
N SER A 160 26.27 -12.43 60.15
CA SER A 160 27.52 -11.66 60.09
C SER A 160 27.24 -10.19 60.41
N ILE A 161 28.14 -9.58 61.19
CA ILE A 161 28.15 -8.14 61.44
C ILE A 161 29.32 -7.57 60.65
N THR A 162 29.04 -6.61 59.78
CA THR A 162 30.05 -5.89 58.99
C THR A 162 30.11 -4.43 59.43
N TRP A 163 31.09 -3.68 58.93
CA TRP A 163 31.14 -2.24 59.16
C TRP A 163 29.86 -1.54 58.67
N ARG A 164 29.27 -1.99 57.54
CA ARG A 164 28.00 -1.48 57.02
C ARG A 164 26.83 -1.74 57.95
N THR A 165 26.83 -2.88 58.63
CA THR A 165 25.84 -3.20 59.66
C THR A 165 25.85 -2.15 60.77
N VAL A 166 27.04 -1.79 61.24
CA VAL A 166 27.22 -0.79 62.31
C VAL A 166 26.84 0.60 61.82
N THR A 167 27.28 0.99 60.62
CA THR A 167 26.93 2.29 60.03
C THR A 167 25.42 2.43 59.80
N HIS A 168 24.77 1.39 59.27
CA HIS A 168 23.34 1.39 59.03
C HIS A 168 22.57 1.44 60.36
N LEU A 169 22.95 0.61 61.34
CA LEU A 169 22.34 0.60 62.67
C LEU A 169 22.48 1.97 63.36
N ALA A 170 23.64 2.63 63.28
CA ALA A 170 23.84 3.95 63.89
C ALA A 170 22.97 5.04 63.24
N GLY A 171 22.69 4.94 61.94
CA GLY A 171 21.94 5.93 61.17
C GLY A 171 20.41 5.73 61.13
N HIS A 172 19.90 4.54 61.47
CA HIS A 172 18.50 4.15 61.28
C HIS A 172 17.88 3.70 62.59
N SER A 173 17.34 4.64 63.38
CA SER A 173 16.79 4.39 64.71
C SER A 173 15.54 3.50 64.73
N GLU A 174 14.85 3.38 63.60
CA GLU A 174 13.75 2.44 63.38
C GLU A 174 14.19 0.97 63.39
N THR A 175 15.49 0.69 63.29
CA THR A 175 16.05 -0.66 63.37
C THR A 175 16.38 -1.08 64.81
N TRP A 176 16.12 -0.19 65.79
CA TRP A 176 16.43 -0.40 67.20
C TRP A 176 15.23 -1.02 67.93
N ALA A 177 15.50 -1.93 68.84
CA ALA A 177 14.51 -2.41 69.82
C ALA A 177 14.40 -1.42 70.99
N ALA A 178 15.54 -0.89 71.45
CA ALA A 178 15.61 0.09 72.53
C ALA A 178 16.90 0.90 72.48
N ARG A 179 16.88 2.11 73.05
CA ARG A 179 18.07 2.92 73.30
C ARG A 179 18.44 2.79 74.79
N ARG A 180 19.64 2.30 75.09
CA ARG A 180 20.15 2.13 76.45
C ARG A 180 21.25 3.16 76.74
N LEU A 181 21.58 3.35 78.03
CA LEU A 181 22.63 4.29 78.49
C LEU A 181 24.02 4.00 77.89
N HIS A 182 24.30 2.73 77.58
CA HIS A 182 25.60 2.27 77.06
C HIS A 182 25.58 1.93 75.56
N GLY A 183 24.51 2.27 74.84
CA GLY A 183 24.41 2.01 73.40
C GLY A 183 22.99 1.68 72.94
N VAL A 184 22.91 1.17 71.72
CA VAL A 184 21.64 0.81 71.07
C VAL A 184 21.46 -0.70 71.10
N GLU A 185 20.25 -1.15 71.43
CA GLU A 185 19.84 -2.54 71.30
C GLU A 185 19.17 -2.75 69.92
N PRO A 186 19.75 -3.54 69.00
CA PRO A 186 19.21 -3.71 67.66
C PRO A 186 18.01 -4.68 67.63
N ALA A 187 16.92 -4.29 66.95
CA ALA A 187 15.83 -5.20 66.60
C ALA A 187 16.12 -5.93 65.28
N LYS A 188 16.68 -5.21 64.30
CA LYS A 188 17.06 -5.72 62.99
C LYS A 188 18.48 -5.26 62.64
N LEU A 189 19.21 -6.10 61.92
CA LEU A 189 20.57 -5.83 61.46
C LEU A 189 20.64 -5.98 59.95
N LEU A 190 21.34 -5.06 59.30
CA LEU A 190 21.72 -5.17 57.89
C LEU A 190 22.88 -6.18 57.80
N THR A 191 22.64 -7.37 57.23
CA THR A 191 23.65 -8.44 57.13
C THR A 191 23.82 -8.87 55.68
N PRO A 192 25.04 -9.22 55.24
CA PRO A 192 25.24 -9.77 53.89
C PRO A 192 24.66 -11.19 53.81
N VAL A 193 23.66 -11.37 52.96
CA VAL A 193 23.07 -12.67 52.61
C VAL A 193 23.58 -13.08 51.24
N ARG A 194 23.93 -14.36 51.08
CA ARG A 194 24.30 -14.92 49.77
C ARG A 194 23.03 -15.21 48.98
N VAL A 195 22.82 -14.49 47.90
CA VAL A 195 21.70 -14.69 46.97
C VAL A 195 22.22 -15.21 45.63
N PRO A 196 21.46 -16.06 44.92
CA PRO A 196 21.80 -16.48 43.56
C PRO A 196 21.80 -15.28 42.60
N ASP A 197 22.86 -15.13 41.82
CA ASP A 197 23.00 -14.18 40.73
C ASP A 197 23.01 -14.95 39.41
N HIS A 198 21.99 -14.69 38.60
CA HIS A 198 21.78 -15.31 37.30
C HIS A 198 22.36 -14.45 36.16
N ASP A 199 22.84 -13.23 36.44
CA ASP A 199 23.33 -12.27 35.44
C ASP A 199 24.77 -12.57 34.97
N LEU A 200 25.02 -13.82 34.58
CA LEU A 200 26.29 -14.27 34.02
C LEU A 200 26.40 -13.88 32.54
N TYR A 201 27.63 -13.74 32.05
CA TYR A 201 27.92 -13.48 30.64
C TYR A 201 27.21 -14.48 29.72
N GLU A 202 27.33 -15.76 30.04
CA GLU A 202 26.75 -16.87 29.27
C GLU A 202 25.23 -16.84 29.32
N ASN A 203 24.66 -16.54 30.49
CA ASN A 203 23.22 -16.43 30.68
C ASN A 203 22.63 -15.27 29.87
N ARG A 204 23.32 -14.13 29.82
CA ARG A 204 22.94 -12.99 28.95
C ARG A 204 22.95 -13.37 27.48
N VAL A 205 23.96 -14.12 27.04
CA VAL A 205 24.05 -14.63 25.66
C VAL A 205 22.86 -15.56 25.36
N ILE A 206 22.54 -16.50 26.24
CA ILE A 206 21.44 -17.46 26.02
C ILE A 206 20.08 -16.75 26.09
N ALA A 207 19.85 -15.84 27.03
CA ALA A 207 18.62 -15.05 27.08
C ALA A 207 18.41 -14.25 25.78
N THR A 208 19.49 -13.68 25.24
CA THR A 208 19.45 -12.98 23.94
C THR A 208 19.21 -13.96 22.78
N LEU A 209 19.80 -15.15 22.83
CA LEU A 209 19.55 -16.21 21.85
C LEU A 209 18.07 -16.61 21.83
N VAL A 210 17.45 -16.75 23.00
CA VAL A 210 16.01 -17.04 23.15
C VAL A 210 15.17 -15.97 22.46
N ASP A 211 15.41 -14.69 22.77
CA ASP A 211 14.67 -13.58 22.16
C ASP A 211 14.82 -13.57 20.62
N ARG A 212 16.02 -13.88 20.10
CA ARG A 212 16.29 -13.93 18.65
C ARG A 212 15.64 -15.13 17.95
N LEU A 213 15.72 -16.32 18.55
CA LEU A 213 15.10 -17.53 18.02
C LEU A 213 13.58 -17.40 18.02
N TRP A 214 13.01 -16.81 19.06
CA TRP A 214 11.59 -16.48 19.11
C TRP A 214 11.17 -15.58 17.95
N LYS A 215 11.91 -14.49 17.72
CA LYS A 215 11.68 -13.59 16.58
C LYS A 215 11.79 -14.32 15.23
N HIS A 216 12.79 -15.19 15.07
CA HIS A 216 12.97 -16.01 13.87
C HIS A 216 11.75 -16.92 13.63
N LEU A 217 11.28 -17.64 14.65
CA LEU A 217 10.10 -18.51 14.53
C LEU A 217 8.86 -17.73 14.12
N LEU A 218 8.59 -16.58 14.76
CA LEU A 218 7.45 -15.74 14.38
C LEU A 218 7.54 -15.23 12.94
N THR A 219 8.74 -14.84 12.50
CA THR A 219 8.97 -14.39 11.11
C THR A 219 8.73 -15.53 10.11
N ARG A 220 9.20 -16.74 10.44
CA ARG A 220 9.01 -17.93 9.60
C ARG A 220 7.55 -18.38 9.54
N ILE A 221 6.83 -18.35 10.65
CA ILE A 221 5.38 -18.64 10.67
C ILE A 221 4.63 -17.63 9.79
N ALA A 222 4.90 -16.33 9.95
CA ALA A 222 4.28 -15.29 9.13
C ALA A 222 4.58 -15.48 7.64
N GLU A 223 5.81 -15.86 7.28
CA GLU A 223 6.18 -16.17 5.90
C GLU A 223 5.39 -17.34 5.32
N VAL A 224 5.24 -18.43 6.08
CA VAL A 224 4.46 -19.60 5.65
C VAL A 224 2.97 -19.25 5.53
N ASP A 225 2.42 -18.48 6.47
CA ASP A 225 1.04 -18.01 6.42
C ASP A 225 0.79 -17.09 5.20
N SER A 226 1.72 -16.20 4.84
CA SER A 226 1.62 -15.38 3.63
C SER A 226 1.64 -16.22 2.35
N ILE A 227 2.45 -17.30 2.32
CA ILE A 227 2.49 -18.24 1.19
C ILE A 227 1.19 -19.04 1.11
N ASP A 228 0.69 -19.55 2.23
CA ASP A 228 -0.57 -20.29 2.30
C ASP A 228 -1.75 -19.43 1.80
N GLY A 229 -1.82 -18.18 2.25
CA GLY A 229 -2.82 -17.21 1.79
C GLY A 229 -2.75 -16.96 0.28
N LEU A 230 -1.55 -16.83 -0.29
CA LEU A 230 -1.34 -16.67 -1.73
C LEU A 230 -1.82 -17.91 -2.52
N VAL A 231 -1.48 -19.11 -2.04
CA VAL A 231 -1.89 -20.39 -2.65
C VAL A 231 -3.40 -20.60 -2.56
N GLY A 232 -4.02 -20.23 -1.43
CA GLY A 232 -5.47 -20.26 -1.26
C GLY A 232 -6.19 -19.35 -2.27
N GLN A 233 -5.73 -18.10 -2.41
CA GLN A 233 -6.28 -17.15 -3.41
C GLN A 233 -6.13 -17.68 -4.84
N ALA A 234 -4.97 -18.28 -5.16
CA ALA A 234 -4.70 -18.86 -6.47
C ALA A 234 -5.73 -19.93 -6.86
N ARG A 235 -6.10 -20.81 -5.91
CA ARG A 235 -7.10 -21.87 -6.12
C ARG A 235 -8.50 -21.31 -6.38
N VAL A 236 -8.98 -20.41 -5.53
CA VAL A 236 -10.29 -19.75 -5.69
C VAL A 236 -10.37 -19.09 -7.07
N LEU A 237 -9.31 -18.38 -7.44
CA LEU A 237 -9.24 -17.67 -8.72
C LEU A 237 -9.29 -18.62 -9.92
N LEU A 238 -8.61 -19.77 -9.88
CA LEU A 238 -8.70 -20.79 -10.93
C LEU A 238 -10.10 -21.41 -11.05
N GLU A 239 -10.77 -21.67 -9.92
CA GLU A 239 -12.13 -22.21 -9.89
C GLU A 239 -13.14 -21.23 -10.53
N GLU A 240 -13.06 -19.95 -10.19
CA GLU A 240 -13.93 -18.91 -10.75
C GLU A 240 -13.73 -18.69 -12.25
N ILE A 241 -12.49 -18.82 -12.75
CA ILE A 241 -12.16 -18.68 -14.18
C ILE A 241 -12.81 -19.76 -15.04
N GLY A 242 -13.01 -20.96 -14.49
CA GLY A 242 -13.75 -22.04 -15.13
C GLY A 242 -15.18 -21.63 -15.50
N GLN A 243 -15.76 -20.66 -14.79
CA GLN A 243 -17.15 -20.22 -14.92
C GLN A 243 -17.35 -18.94 -15.74
N ARG A 244 -16.28 -18.16 -16.04
CA ARG A 244 -16.41 -16.88 -16.77
C ARG A 244 -16.35 -17.05 -18.30
N HIS A 245 -17.30 -16.46 -19.02
CA HIS A 245 -17.34 -16.42 -20.49
C HIS A 245 -16.46 -15.28 -21.04
N GLY A 246 -15.29 -15.61 -21.61
CA GLY A 246 -14.39 -14.63 -22.22
C GLY A 246 -12.93 -15.08 -22.17
N HIS A 247 -12.47 -15.79 -23.19
CA HIS A 247 -11.20 -16.52 -23.17
C HIS A 247 -9.92 -15.70 -23.42
N ARG A 248 -10.00 -14.42 -23.83
CA ARG A 248 -8.83 -13.70 -24.40
C ARG A 248 -7.85 -13.10 -23.38
N GLU A 249 -8.20 -13.01 -22.10
CA GLU A 249 -7.31 -12.51 -21.02
C GLU A 249 -6.68 -13.63 -20.15
N LYS A 250 -6.99 -14.90 -20.43
CA LYS A 250 -6.62 -16.06 -19.58
C LYS A 250 -5.11 -16.37 -19.48
N GLN A 251 -4.21 -15.70 -20.21
CA GLN A 251 -2.99 -16.39 -20.66
C GLN A 251 -1.61 -15.99 -20.09
N ARG A 252 -1.45 -15.00 -19.17
CA ARG A 252 -0.06 -14.66 -18.70
C ARG A 252 0.16 -14.34 -17.22
N LEU A 253 -0.84 -13.91 -16.44
CA LEU A 253 -0.74 -13.94 -14.96
C LEU A 253 -1.01 -15.38 -14.46
N TYR A 254 -1.95 -16.05 -15.11
CA TYR A 254 -2.43 -17.38 -14.72
C TYR A 254 -1.55 -18.55 -15.14
N GLN A 255 -0.61 -18.35 -16.07
CA GLN A 255 0.42 -19.37 -16.34
C GLN A 255 1.32 -19.53 -15.11
N PHE A 256 1.79 -18.44 -14.49
CA PHE A 256 2.61 -18.53 -13.28
C PHE A 256 1.84 -19.04 -12.06
N VAL A 257 0.55 -18.70 -11.96
CA VAL A 257 -0.33 -19.23 -10.90
C VAL A 257 -0.58 -20.73 -11.11
N ALA A 258 -0.76 -21.17 -12.36
CA ALA A 258 -0.81 -22.58 -12.71
C ALA A 258 0.53 -23.27 -12.40
N ASP A 259 1.66 -22.75 -12.87
CA ASP A 259 3.00 -23.28 -12.59
C ASP A 259 3.30 -23.35 -11.06
N LEU A 260 2.79 -22.39 -10.27
CA LEU A 260 2.87 -22.42 -8.81
C LEU A 260 2.10 -23.61 -8.24
N LEU A 261 0.88 -23.84 -8.71
CA LEU A 261 -0.04 -24.87 -8.22
C LEU A 261 0.19 -26.27 -8.83
N GLU A 262 0.93 -26.38 -9.94
CA GLU A 262 1.26 -27.65 -10.62
C GLU A 262 2.13 -28.60 -9.80
N LYS A 263 2.65 -28.16 -8.64
CA LYS A 263 3.41 -29.03 -7.74
C LYS A 263 2.47 -29.82 -6.84
N ASP A 264 2.37 -31.12 -7.12
CA ASP A 264 1.47 -32.08 -6.46
C ASP A 264 1.57 -32.15 -4.92
N ASP A 265 2.61 -31.59 -4.30
CA ASP A 265 2.83 -31.64 -2.85
C ASP A 265 2.90 -30.27 -2.14
N LEU A 266 2.60 -29.16 -2.85
CA LEU A 266 2.78 -27.82 -2.29
C LEU A 266 1.96 -27.58 -1.01
N GLN A 267 0.67 -27.92 -1.04
CA GLN A 267 -0.24 -27.73 0.11
C GLN A 267 0.21 -28.56 1.32
N GLN A 268 0.58 -29.82 1.08
CA GLN A 268 1.06 -30.72 2.13
C GLN A 268 2.33 -30.18 2.78
N ARG A 269 3.30 -29.68 2.00
CA ARG A 269 4.53 -29.09 2.52
C ARG A 269 4.28 -27.83 3.36
N ILE A 270 3.31 -27.00 2.96
CA ILE A 270 2.90 -25.82 3.73
C ILE A 270 2.36 -26.28 5.09
N GLU A 271 1.43 -27.24 5.09
CA GLU A 271 0.79 -27.74 6.31
C GLU A 271 1.79 -28.40 7.26
N GLU A 272 2.68 -29.26 6.75
CA GLU A 272 3.73 -29.92 7.51
C GLU A 272 4.68 -28.90 8.15
N LEU A 273 5.24 -27.98 7.36
CA LEU A 273 6.17 -26.96 7.86
C LEU A 273 5.49 -26.03 8.88
N ARG A 274 4.26 -25.62 8.61
CA ARG A 274 3.47 -24.78 9.52
C ARG A 274 3.23 -25.49 10.83
N GLY A 275 2.84 -26.77 10.80
CA GLY A 275 2.64 -27.60 11.99
C GLY A 275 3.91 -27.73 12.83
N ASP A 276 5.05 -27.99 12.19
CA ASP A 276 6.37 -28.08 12.84
C ASP A 276 6.76 -26.74 13.51
N LEU A 277 6.60 -25.61 12.80
CA LEU A 277 6.94 -24.29 13.32
C LEU A 277 6.03 -23.87 14.49
N LEU A 278 4.72 -24.15 14.41
CA LEU A 278 3.79 -23.88 15.50
C LEU A 278 4.11 -24.73 16.74
N SER A 279 4.45 -26.00 16.54
CA SER A 279 4.86 -26.90 17.61
C SER A 279 6.14 -26.41 18.30
N LEU A 280 7.13 -25.96 17.52
CA LEU A 280 8.34 -25.34 18.05
C LEU A 280 8.02 -24.06 18.83
N ARG A 281 7.20 -23.15 18.27
CA ARG A 281 6.78 -21.91 18.93
C ARG A 281 6.14 -22.22 20.29
N ASP A 282 5.20 -23.15 20.33
CA ASP A 282 4.48 -23.49 21.56
C ASP A 282 5.41 -24.11 22.61
N ALA A 283 6.37 -24.94 22.19
CA ALA A 283 7.41 -25.46 23.06
C ALA A 283 8.37 -24.36 23.56
N PHE A 284 8.63 -23.32 22.74
CA PHE A 284 9.57 -22.23 23.04
C PHE A 284 8.95 -21.15 23.94
N ALA A 285 7.64 -20.92 23.86
CA ALA A 285 6.95 -19.85 24.59
C ALA A 285 7.23 -19.84 26.12
N PRO A 286 7.25 -20.99 26.84
CA PRO A 286 7.62 -21.03 28.25
C PRO A 286 9.04 -20.51 28.56
N LEU A 287 9.96 -20.56 27.61
CA LEU A 287 11.35 -20.12 27.81
C LEU A 287 11.45 -18.59 27.98
N LEU A 288 10.51 -17.83 27.41
CA LEU A 288 10.44 -16.37 27.53
C LEU A 288 10.10 -15.88 28.94
N THR A 289 9.57 -16.77 29.79
CA THR A 289 9.24 -16.47 31.20
C THR A 289 10.03 -17.33 32.18
N SER A 290 11.09 -17.98 31.69
CA SER A 290 11.94 -18.89 32.48
C SER A 290 12.81 -18.19 33.53
N GLU A 291 13.35 -18.95 34.49
CA GLU A 291 14.26 -18.45 35.53
C GLU A 291 15.48 -17.70 34.95
N LEU A 292 16.02 -18.20 33.83
CA LEU A 292 17.09 -17.50 33.12
C LEU A 292 16.65 -16.12 32.64
N ARG A 293 15.46 -16.03 32.02
CA ARG A 293 15.00 -14.79 31.37
C ARG A 293 14.61 -13.71 32.38
N THR A 294 14.09 -14.12 33.54
CA THR A 294 13.76 -13.22 34.66
C THR A 294 14.98 -12.83 35.48
N GLY A 295 16.00 -13.71 35.56
CA GLY A 295 17.21 -13.49 36.36
C GLY A 295 18.30 -12.62 35.70
N VAL A 296 18.23 -12.37 34.40
CA VAL A 296 19.21 -11.57 33.65
C VAL A 296 18.82 -10.08 33.59
N ARG A 297 19.78 -9.17 33.77
CA ARG A 297 19.51 -7.71 33.88
C ARG A 297 19.39 -6.99 32.53
N GLY A 298 19.88 -7.59 31.45
CA GLY A 298 19.80 -6.99 30.12
C GLY A 298 20.42 -7.84 29.01
N PRO A 299 20.13 -7.51 27.73
CA PRO A 299 20.56 -8.31 26.60
C PRO A 299 22.09 -8.30 26.44
N TYR A 300 22.61 -9.29 25.75
CA TYR A 300 24.00 -9.37 25.35
C TYR A 300 24.25 -8.46 24.14
N THR A 301 25.16 -7.49 24.31
CA THR A 301 25.54 -6.49 23.30
C THR A 301 26.98 -6.64 22.81
N GLY A 302 27.66 -7.73 23.17
CA GLY A 302 29.03 -7.98 22.76
C GLY A 302 29.15 -8.57 21.34
N PRO A 303 30.38 -8.87 20.90
CA PRO A 303 30.64 -9.35 19.54
C PRO A 303 29.97 -10.71 19.25
N PRO A 304 29.67 -11.02 17.97
CA PRO A 304 29.10 -12.31 17.58
C PRO A 304 29.95 -13.51 17.99
N GLN A 305 31.27 -13.34 18.00
CA GLN A 305 32.22 -14.35 18.46
C GLN A 305 32.27 -14.37 20.00
N LEU A 306 31.79 -15.46 20.58
CA LEU A 306 31.75 -15.63 22.03
C LEU A 306 33.15 -15.86 22.62
N ARG A 307 33.40 -15.27 23.79
CA ARG A 307 34.63 -15.49 24.57
C ARG A 307 34.64 -16.93 25.11
N PRO A 308 35.78 -17.64 25.12
CA PRO A 308 35.87 -18.94 25.76
C PRO A 308 35.68 -18.80 27.26
N THR A 309 34.88 -19.68 27.86
CA THR A 309 34.64 -19.71 29.30
C THR A 309 34.45 -21.16 29.75
N ASN A 310 34.67 -21.43 31.05
CA ASN A 310 34.51 -22.77 31.60
C ASN A 310 33.12 -23.37 31.36
N LEU A 311 32.07 -22.54 31.37
CA LEU A 311 30.71 -23.00 31.05
C LEU A 311 30.60 -23.36 29.57
N TRP A 312 31.16 -22.55 28.68
CA TRP A 312 31.16 -22.86 27.25
C TRP A 312 32.02 -24.05 26.83
N ASP A 313 33.04 -24.41 27.63
CA ASP A 313 34.00 -25.43 27.24
C ASP A 313 33.72 -26.78 27.93
N ASN A 314 33.17 -26.79 29.15
CA ASN A 314 33.00 -28.02 29.94
C ASN A 314 31.55 -28.42 30.18
N ASP A 315 30.62 -27.47 30.33
CA ASP A 315 29.22 -27.80 30.54
C ASP A 315 28.59 -28.29 29.23
N ILE A 316 27.88 -29.42 29.29
CA ILE A 316 27.27 -30.05 28.10
C ILE A 316 26.18 -29.13 27.55
N ASP A 317 25.25 -28.68 28.38
CA ASP A 317 24.08 -27.93 27.94
C ASP A 317 24.50 -26.55 27.39
N TYR A 318 25.44 -25.87 28.06
CA TYR A 318 25.98 -24.60 27.56
C TYR A 318 26.76 -24.78 26.24
N ARG A 319 27.52 -25.86 26.05
CA ARG A 319 28.16 -26.16 24.75
C ARG A 319 27.16 -26.30 23.61
N HIS A 320 26.04 -26.97 23.85
CA HIS A 320 24.97 -27.12 22.87
C HIS A 320 24.30 -25.76 22.56
N CYS A 321 24.04 -24.93 23.58
CA CYS A 321 23.58 -23.55 23.39
C CYS A 321 24.57 -22.68 22.59
N ARG A 322 25.88 -22.85 22.80
CA ARG A 322 26.92 -22.15 22.02
C ARG A 322 26.89 -22.53 20.53
N ARG A 323 26.64 -23.80 20.20
CA ARG A 323 26.47 -24.25 18.81
C ARG A 323 25.23 -23.63 18.16
N LEU A 324 24.13 -23.55 18.92
CA LEU A 324 22.91 -22.90 18.45
C LEU A 324 23.10 -21.40 18.22
N TRP A 325 23.83 -20.71 19.10
CA TRP A 325 24.25 -19.31 18.88
C TRP A 325 25.05 -19.13 17.59
N GLN A 326 26.03 -19.99 17.33
CA GLN A 326 26.83 -19.92 16.10
C GLN A 326 25.97 -20.11 14.83
N ALA A 327 25.00 -21.02 14.88
CA ALA A 327 24.05 -21.22 13.78
C ALA A 327 23.17 -19.98 13.56
N GLU A 328 22.71 -19.33 14.63
CA GLU A 328 21.93 -18.09 14.58
C GLU A 328 22.74 -16.95 13.96
N ILE A 329 23.98 -16.72 14.42
CA ILE A 329 24.87 -15.70 13.85
C ILE A 329 25.13 -15.96 12.36
N LYS A 330 25.42 -17.21 11.97
CA LYS A 330 25.65 -17.56 10.57
C LYS A 330 24.43 -17.28 9.69
N SER A 331 23.22 -17.47 10.22
CA SER A 331 21.98 -17.15 9.50
C SER A 331 21.76 -15.64 9.29
N ARG A 332 22.39 -14.78 10.11
CA ARG A 332 22.28 -13.32 10.03
C ARG A 332 23.33 -12.64 9.17
N GLN A 333 24.55 -13.19 9.10
CA GLN A 333 25.67 -12.58 8.36
C GLN A 333 25.41 -12.40 6.85
N SER A 334 24.37 -13.04 6.30
CA SER A 334 23.93 -12.79 4.92
C SER A 334 23.15 -11.48 4.72
N ALA A 335 22.86 -10.72 5.79
CA ALA A 335 21.95 -9.56 5.77
C ALA A 335 22.55 -8.24 6.30
N GLU A 336 23.88 -8.09 6.30
CA GLU A 336 24.57 -6.88 6.78
C GLU A 336 24.44 -5.73 5.76
N THR A 337 23.32 -5.01 5.79
CA THR A 337 23.16 -3.68 5.19
C THR A 337 22.86 -2.70 6.32
N GLU A 338 23.43 -1.49 6.27
CA GLU A 338 23.11 -0.43 7.23
C GLU A 338 21.59 -0.14 7.22
N PRO A 339 20.92 0.01 8.38
CA PRO A 339 19.46 0.08 8.46
C PRO A 339 18.84 1.19 7.60
N ASP A 340 19.45 2.38 7.57
CA ASP A 340 18.96 3.53 6.81
C ASP A 340 19.10 3.32 5.29
N GLU A 341 20.19 2.69 4.85
CA GLU A 341 20.40 2.34 3.44
C GLU A 341 19.40 1.26 2.99
N ALA A 342 19.13 0.27 3.85
CA ALA A 342 18.13 -0.76 3.58
C ALA A 342 16.71 -0.17 3.43
N LEU A 343 16.38 0.85 4.23
CA LEU A 343 15.12 1.60 4.14
C LEU A 343 15.04 2.45 2.87
N ALA A 344 16.11 3.16 2.51
CA ALA A 344 16.15 3.92 1.26
C ALA A 344 16.02 3.01 0.03
N GLN A 345 16.69 1.85 0.06
CA GLN A 345 16.56 0.83 -0.96
C GLN A 345 15.13 0.29 -1.05
N TRP A 346 14.49 0.02 0.10
CA TRP A 346 13.09 -0.39 0.16
C TRP A 346 12.15 0.61 -0.54
N CYS A 347 12.33 1.91 -0.32
CA CYS A 347 11.53 2.93 -1.00
C CYS A 347 11.63 2.83 -2.54
N GLY A 348 12.85 2.75 -3.07
CA GLY A 348 13.08 2.64 -4.51
C GLY A 348 12.70 1.28 -5.12
N ASP A 349 12.77 0.20 -4.35
CA ASP A 349 12.33 -1.13 -4.78
C ASP A 349 10.80 -1.22 -4.82
N PHE A 350 10.12 -0.64 -3.83
CA PHE A 350 8.66 -0.58 -3.80
C PHE A 350 8.10 0.28 -4.95
N ALA A 351 8.73 1.41 -5.27
CA ALA A 351 8.33 2.22 -6.42
C ALA A 351 8.39 1.44 -7.75
N ARG A 352 9.46 0.66 -7.96
CA ARG A 352 9.59 -0.22 -9.13
C ARG A 352 8.56 -1.35 -9.14
N TYR A 353 8.23 -1.90 -7.97
CA TYR A 353 7.16 -2.87 -7.86
C TYR A 353 5.80 -2.28 -8.25
N VAL A 354 5.49 -1.05 -7.82
CA VAL A 354 4.28 -0.33 -8.23
C VAL A 354 4.28 -0.04 -9.74
N LEU A 355 5.43 0.29 -10.34
CA LEU A 355 5.54 0.40 -11.79
C LEU A 355 5.19 -0.93 -12.47
N LEU A 356 5.76 -2.06 -12.05
CA LEU A 356 5.41 -3.38 -12.59
C LEU A 356 3.91 -3.66 -12.48
N LEU A 357 3.30 -3.41 -11.33
CA LEU A 357 1.86 -3.57 -11.15
C LEU A 357 1.06 -2.69 -12.12
N SER A 358 1.52 -1.45 -12.39
CA SER A 358 0.89 -0.54 -13.36
C SER A 358 0.95 -1.11 -14.78
N LEU A 359 2.12 -1.60 -15.20
CA LEU A 359 2.31 -2.22 -16.53
C LEU A 359 1.44 -3.47 -16.69
N ARG A 360 1.40 -4.32 -15.66
CA ARG A 360 0.56 -5.52 -15.66
C ARG A 360 -0.92 -5.19 -15.65
N ALA A 361 -1.32 -4.16 -14.90
CA ALA A 361 -2.70 -3.68 -14.85
C ALA A 361 -3.19 -3.17 -16.21
N LEU A 362 -2.42 -2.33 -16.92
CA LEU A 362 -2.77 -1.87 -18.26
C LEU A 362 -2.92 -3.04 -19.24
N ARG A 363 -2.00 -4.01 -19.16
CA ARG A 363 -2.07 -5.25 -19.93
C ARG A 363 -3.31 -6.09 -19.56
N GLN A 364 -3.66 -6.16 -18.28
CA GLN A 364 -4.85 -6.88 -17.79
C GLN A 364 -6.14 -6.22 -18.26
N LEU A 365 -6.14 -4.90 -18.44
CA LEU A 365 -7.21 -4.15 -19.09
C LEU A 365 -7.23 -4.34 -20.62
N GLY A 366 -6.32 -5.11 -21.20
CA GLY A 366 -6.27 -5.38 -22.64
C GLY A 366 -5.61 -4.28 -23.48
N LEU A 367 -4.91 -3.33 -22.86
CA LEU A 367 -4.20 -2.28 -23.59
C LEU A 367 -2.87 -2.81 -24.12
N GLU A 368 -2.67 -2.66 -25.43
CA GLU A 368 -1.39 -2.92 -26.09
C GLU A 368 -0.58 -1.62 -26.14
N GLY A 369 0.73 -1.76 -25.94
CA GLY A 369 1.62 -0.61 -25.86
C GLY A 369 3.07 -0.97 -26.14
N GLU A 370 3.90 0.06 -26.06
CA GLU A 370 5.34 0.00 -26.30
C GLU A 370 6.08 0.94 -25.35
N ARG A 371 7.41 0.82 -25.30
CA ARG A 371 8.25 1.78 -24.58
C ARG A 371 8.37 3.04 -25.42
N ALA A 372 8.17 4.20 -24.80
CA ALA A 372 8.36 5.47 -25.47
C ALA A 372 9.86 5.79 -25.62
N PRO A 373 10.28 6.42 -26.73
CA PRO A 373 11.67 6.83 -26.94
C PRO A 373 12.20 7.79 -25.87
N GLU A 374 11.34 8.67 -25.38
CA GLU A 374 11.66 9.72 -24.40
C GLU A 374 11.66 9.21 -22.94
N GLY A 375 11.44 7.90 -22.75
CA GLY A 375 11.19 7.29 -21.45
C GLY A 375 9.70 7.06 -21.20
N GLY A 376 9.38 6.11 -20.31
CA GLY A 376 8.00 5.70 -20.02
C GLY A 376 7.40 4.75 -21.06
N PHE A 377 6.06 4.70 -21.09
CA PHE A 377 5.30 3.70 -21.82
C PHE A 377 4.07 4.33 -22.49
N GLN A 378 3.79 3.94 -23.74
CA GLN A 378 2.65 4.44 -24.50
C GLN A 378 1.72 3.29 -24.91
N TYR A 379 0.43 3.54 -24.83
CA TYR A 379 -0.64 2.60 -25.15
C TYR A 379 -1.71 3.32 -25.99
N ARG A 380 -2.59 2.55 -26.62
CA ARG A 380 -3.78 3.08 -27.31
C ARG A 380 -5.05 2.55 -26.68
N HIS A 381 -6.00 3.44 -26.42
CA HIS A 381 -7.30 3.09 -25.88
C HIS A 381 -8.40 4.02 -26.40
N ALA A 382 -9.49 3.46 -26.92
CA ALA A 382 -10.63 4.21 -27.47
C ALA A 382 -10.26 5.37 -28.42
N GLY A 383 -9.21 5.19 -29.24
CA GLY A 383 -8.70 6.22 -30.16
C GLY A 383 -7.81 7.29 -29.52
N GLN A 384 -7.58 7.24 -28.21
CA GLN A 384 -6.70 8.13 -27.47
C GLN A 384 -5.34 7.47 -27.21
N VAL A 385 -4.31 8.30 -27.11
CA VAL A 385 -2.98 7.88 -26.61
C VAL A 385 -3.02 7.93 -25.09
N VAL A 386 -2.62 6.82 -24.45
CA VAL A 386 -2.46 6.72 -23.00
C VAL A 386 -0.96 6.61 -22.72
N ALA A 387 -0.40 7.53 -21.94
CA ALA A 387 1.01 7.50 -21.56
C ALA A 387 1.15 7.26 -20.05
N LEU A 388 2.08 6.37 -19.69
CA LEU A 388 2.47 6.08 -18.31
C LEU A 388 3.93 6.52 -18.14
N GLU A 389 4.15 7.59 -17.39
CA GLU A 389 5.42 8.32 -17.32
C GLU A 389 5.97 8.26 -15.88
N PRO A 390 7.04 7.48 -15.62
CA PRO A 390 7.76 7.55 -14.37
C PRO A 390 8.50 8.90 -14.24
N ASN A 391 8.41 9.51 -13.07
CA ASN A 391 9.11 10.76 -12.73
C ASN A 391 10.41 10.49 -11.95
N GLY A 392 11.30 11.48 -11.90
CA GLY A 392 12.56 11.41 -11.14
C GLY A 392 12.39 11.26 -9.62
N ASP A 393 11.20 11.58 -9.08
CA ASP A 393 10.84 11.40 -7.67
C ASP A 393 10.17 10.04 -7.40
N ASP A 394 10.34 9.05 -8.29
CA ASP A 394 9.73 7.72 -8.21
C ASP A 394 8.18 7.71 -8.18
N THR A 395 7.52 8.82 -8.55
CA THR A 395 6.07 8.82 -8.83
C THR A 395 5.79 8.47 -10.30
N ILE A 396 4.53 8.15 -10.63
CA ILE A 396 4.14 7.82 -12.00
C ILE A 396 2.95 8.71 -12.38
N VAL A 397 3.02 9.36 -13.54
CA VAL A 397 1.93 10.17 -14.09
C VAL A 397 1.27 9.41 -15.23
N LEU A 398 -0.05 9.33 -15.18
CA LEU A 398 -0.87 8.79 -16.25
C LEU A 398 -1.46 9.96 -17.05
N ARG A 399 -1.28 9.93 -18.36
CA ARG A 399 -1.83 10.92 -19.29
C ARG A 399 -2.76 10.27 -20.31
N VAL A 400 -3.81 10.99 -20.68
CA VAL A 400 -4.69 10.64 -21.80
C VAL A 400 -4.78 11.85 -22.72
N GLY A 401 -4.46 11.66 -24.00
CA GLY A 401 -4.42 12.78 -24.96
C GLY A 401 -3.45 13.90 -24.57
N GLY A 402 -2.38 13.58 -23.84
CA GLY A 402 -1.38 14.53 -23.31
C GLY A 402 -1.76 15.21 -21.98
N VAL A 403 -3.02 15.08 -21.54
CA VAL A 403 -3.50 15.67 -20.28
C VAL A 403 -3.17 14.74 -19.10
N PRO A 404 -2.54 15.22 -18.01
CA PRO A 404 -2.31 14.42 -16.82
C PRO A 404 -3.65 14.18 -16.10
N ILE A 405 -4.00 12.91 -15.90
CA ILE A 405 -5.30 12.51 -15.31
C ILE A 405 -5.16 11.81 -13.97
N LEU A 406 -3.98 11.29 -13.63
CA LEU A 406 -3.73 10.64 -12.36
C LEU A 406 -2.24 10.68 -12.01
N ARG A 407 -1.92 11.09 -10.78
CA ARG A 407 -0.60 10.93 -10.17
C ARG A 407 -0.62 9.73 -9.23
N ILE A 408 0.20 8.72 -9.51
CA ILE A 408 0.37 7.52 -8.71
C ILE A 408 1.61 7.71 -7.83
N VAL A 409 1.43 7.58 -6.53
CA VAL A 409 2.43 7.81 -5.49
C VAL A 409 2.70 6.49 -4.78
N PRO A 410 3.80 5.78 -5.12
CA PRO A 410 4.26 4.63 -4.34
C PRO A 410 4.68 5.09 -2.95
N LEU A 411 3.90 4.73 -1.94
CA LEU A 411 4.16 5.02 -0.53
C LEU A 411 4.58 3.74 0.19
N PRO A 412 5.89 3.50 0.41
CA PRO A 412 6.44 2.26 0.96
C PRO A 412 6.18 2.07 2.47
N HIS A 413 5.12 2.69 2.99
CA HIS A 413 4.74 2.69 4.40
C HIS A 413 3.55 1.75 4.63
N ALA A 414 3.73 0.73 5.49
CA ALA A 414 2.72 -0.27 5.80
C ALA A 414 1.59 0.28 6.69
N LEU A 415 0.72 1.13 6.14
CA LEU A 415 -0.31 1.87 6.90
C LEU A 415 -1.13 0.97 7.83
N THR A 416 -1.53 -0.22 7.36
CA THR A 416 -2.38 -1.16 8.10
C THR A 416 -1.62 -2.08 9.05
N GLY A 417 -0.31 -2.24 8.86
CA GLY A 417 0.58 -3.02 9.72
C GLY A 417 1.38 -2.18 10.73
N ALA A 418 1.47 -0.85 10.51
CA ALA A 418 2.29 0.05 11.31
C ALA A 418 1.68 0.41 12.67
N THR A 419 0.38 0.23 12.85
CA THR A 419 -0.32 0.58 14.08
C THR A 419 -1.47 -0.37 14.35
N ASP A 420 -1.54 -0.90 15.58
CA ASP A 420 -2.71 -1.60 16.09
C ASP A 420 -3.78 -0.62 16.62
N ASP A 421 -3.44 0.67 16.74
CA ASP A 421 -4.35 1.75 17.12
C ASP A 421 -5.01 2.38 15.88
N ASN A 422 -6.35 2.29 15.83
CA ASN A 422 -7.18 2.93 14.81
C ASN A 422 -6.99 4.45 14.75
N ALA A 423 -6.73 5.12 15.87
CA ALA A 423 -6.55 6.58 15.88
C ALA A 423 -5.23 6.97 15.19
N GLY A 424 -4.17 6.19 15.38
CA GLY A 424 -2.91 6.32 14.61
C GLY A 424 -3.13 6.22 13.11
N LEU A 425 -3.85 5.20 12.67
CA LEU A 425 -4.17 5.01 11.24
C LEU A 425 -5.01 6.17 10.69
N ILE A 426 -6.02 6.63 11.44
CA ILE A 426 -6.85 7.78 11.02
C ILE A 426 -5.98 9.03 10.81
N ARG A 427 -5.08 9.33 11.75
CA ARG A 427 -4.14 10.46 11.62
C ARG A 427 -3.28 10.31 10.37
N ALA A 428 -2.69 9.13 10.15
CA ALA A 428 -1.87 8.85 8.97
C ALA A 428 -2.66 8.97 7.65
N LEU A 429 -3.95 8.62 7.62
CA LEU A 429 -4.80 8.82 6.45
C LEU A 429 -5.15 10.30 6.24
N ASP A 430 -5.34 11.06 7.32
CA ASP A 430 -5.68 12.48 7.23
C ASP A 430 -4.50 13.34 6.74
N THR A 431 -3.26 12.95 7.01
CA THR A 431 -2.07 13.63 6.45
C THR A 431 -1.96 13.43 4.93
N LEU A 432 -2.59 12.40 4.36
CA LEU A 432 -2.56 12.09 2.93
C LEU A 432 -3.62 12.87 2.12
N ARG A 433 -4.42 13.71 2.77
CA ARG A 433 -5.36 14.59 2.06
C ARG A 433 -4.61 15.58 1.17
N GLY A 434 -5.05 15.72 -0.07
CA GLY A 434 -4.54 16.69 -1.04
C GLY A 434 -5.56 17.76 -1.39
N GLY A 435 -5.15 18.74 -2.21
CA GLY A 435 -6.08 19.71 -2.83
C GLY A 435 -6.88 19.06 -3.97
N ASP A 436 -8.03 19.64 -4.29
CA ASP A 436 -9.00 19.09 -5.25
C ASP A 436 -8.54 19.13 -6.72
N ASP A 437 -7.46 19.87 -7.03
CA ASP A 437 -7.04 20.18 -8.40
C ASP A 437 -6.35 19.03 -9.16
N GLU A 438 -5.95 17.95 -8.49
CA GLU A 438 -5.25 16.83 -9.15
C GLU A 438 -5.63 15.49 -8.53
N ALA A 439 -6.08 14.55 -9.37
CA ALA A 439 -6.40 13.20 -8.95
C ALA A 439 -5.12 12.44 -8.58
N ARG A 440 -5.13 11.80 -7.41
CA ARG A 440 -3.98 11.11 -6.84
C ARG A 440 -4.35 9.71 -6.39
N ALA A 441 -3.41 8.80 -6.52
CA ALA A 441 -3.48 7.46 -5.94
C ALA A 441 -2.27 7.22 -5.06
N VAL A 442 -2.49 6.80 -3.82
CA VAL A 442 -1.46 6.30 -2.92
C VAL A 442 -1.49 4.79 -2.99
N VAL A 443 -0.40 4.22 -3.51
CA VAL A 443 -0.21 2.77 -3.56
C VAL A 443 0.69 2.39 -2.40
N TYR A 444 0.26 1.51 -1.51
CA TYR A 444 0.98 1.23 -0.26
C TYR A 444 1.04 -0.27 0.05
N PRO A 445 2.06 -0.76 0.78
CA PRO A 445 2.12 -2.16 1.18
C PRO A 445 1.01 -2.44 2.19
N GLY A 446 0.08 -3.32 1.83
CA GLY A 446 -1.03 -3.70 2.69
C GLY A 446 -1.44 -5.14 2.43
N GLU A 447 -1.34 -5.98 3.45
CA GLU A 447 -1.73 -7.39 3.34
C GLU A 447 -3.22 -7.57 3.61
N ALA A 448 -3.86 -8.55 2.97
CA ALA A 448 -5.28 -8.82 3.13
C ALA A 448 -5.65 -9.10 4.60
N ALA A 449 -4.83 -9.90 5.30
CA ALA A 449 -5.05 -10.24 6.71
C ALA A 449 -5.02 -9.02 7.65
N GLU A 450 -4.20 -8.00 7.35
CA GLU A 450 -4.20 -6.75 8.12
C GLU A 450 -5.49 -5.98 7.89
N ARG A 451 -5.91 -5.84 6.63
CA ARG A 451 -7.14 -5.12 6.27
C ARG A 451 -8.39 -5.77 6.84
N THR A 452 -8.50 -7.10 6.78
CA THR A 452 -9.68 -7.83 7.28
C THR A 452 -9.91 -7.63 8.78
N ARG A 453 -8.86 -7.33 9.55
CA ARG A 453 -8.96 -7.03 10.99
C ARG A 453 -9.50 -5.62 11.29
N LEU A 454 -9.55 -4.74 10.29
CA LEU A 454 -10.01 -3.36 10.48
C LEU A 454 -11.54 -3.26 10.50
N PRO A 455 -12.11 -2.30 11.25
CA PRO A 455 -13.52 -1.91 11.13
C PRO A 455 -13.91 -1.61 9.67
N GLY A 456 -15.16 -1.87 9.29
CA GLY A 456 -15.64 -1.70 7.91
C GLY A 456 -15.43 -0.28 7.35
N SER A 457 -15.63 0.75 8.17
CA SER A 457 -15.38 2.14 7.81
C SER A 457 -13.90 2.44 7.48
N LEU A 458 -12.96 1.81 8.19
CA LEU A 458 -11.52 1.95 7.92
C LEU A 458 -11.09 1.11 6.72
N ARG A 459 -11.62 -0.12 6.56
CA ARG A 459 -11.43 -0.93 5.35
C ARG A 459 -11.76 -0.14 4.09
N LEU A 460 -12.87 0.59 4.11
CA LEU A 460 -13.27 1.47 3.02
C LEU A 460 -12.30 2.63 2.78
N ARG A 461 -11.72 3.23 3.83
CA ARG A 461 -10.80 4.37 3.68
C ARG A 461 -9.42 3.96 3.18
N VAL A 462 -8.92 2.81 3.62
CA VAL A 462 -7.62 2.29 3.21
C VAL A 462 -7.66 1.56 1.87
N HIS A 463 -8.87 1.37 1.31
CA HIS A 463 -9.06 0.74 0.02
C HIS A 463 -10.14 1.49 -0.78
N THR A 464 -9.71 2.40 -1.67
CA THR A 464 -10.59 3.17 -2.56
C THR A 464 -10.02 3.21 -3.99
N SER A 465 -10.89 3.14 -5.00
CA SER A 465 -10.46 3.06 -6.42
C SER A 465 -10.49 4.39 -7.18
N SER A 466 -11.02 5.46 -6.59
CA SER A 466 -11.26 6.74 -7.28
C SER A 466 -10.99 7.99 -6.44
N GLY A 467 -10.41 7.85 -5.23
CA GLY A 467 -10.35 8.91 -4.24
C GLY A 467 -11.73 9.28 -3.69
N MET A 468 -11.80 10.15 -2.67
CA MET A 468 -13.06 10.65 -2.12
C MET A 468 -12.86 12.04 -1.51
N GLY A 469 -13.44 13.07 -2.13
CA GLY A 469 -13.16 14.47 -1.78
C GLY A 469 -11.65 14.76 -1.87
N SER A 470 -11.08 15.27 -0.78
CA SER A 470 -9.63 15.53 -0.67
C SER A 470 -8.77 14.29 -0.42
N HIS A 471 -9.37 13.10 -0.21
CA HIS A 471 -8.60 11.87 -0.05
C HIS A 471 -8.19 11.27 -1.39
N PRO A 472 -6.92 10.85 -1.56
CA PRO A 472 -6.48 10.13 -2.74
C PRO A 472 -7.14 8.75 -2.82
N ALA A 473 -7.08 8.13 -4.00
CA ALA A 473 -7.35 6.71 -4.11
C ALA A 473 -6.33 5.93 -3.27
N MET A 474 -6.80 5.00 -2.44
CA MET A 474 -5.94 4.19 -1.57
C MET A 474 -5.89 2.78 -2.12
N VAL A 475 -4.72 2.34 -2.59
CA VAL A 475 -4.54 1.06 -3.26
C VAL A 475 -3.54 0.22 -2.47
N PRO A 476 -4.01 -0.71 -1.62
CA PRO A 476 -3.11 -1.65 -0.97
C PRO A 476 -2.55 -2.61 -2.02
N VAL A 477 -1.29 -3.01 -1.87
CA VAL A 477 -0.67 -4.02 -2.72
C VAL A 477 0.27 -4.90 -1.91
N SER A 478 0.41 -6.16 -2.31
CA SER A 478 1.37 -7.09 -1.74
C SER A 478 1.69 -8.22 -2.73
N PRO A 479 2.94 -8.71 -2.80
CA PRO A 479 3.26 -9.96 -3.51
C PRO A 479 2.55 -11.20 -2.94
N SER A 480 2.01 -11.13 -1.71
CA SER A 480 1.18 -12.19 -1.10
C SER A 480 -0.31 -12.09 -1.47
N ASP A 481 -0.71 -11.09 -2.25
CA ASP A 481 -2.10 -10.77 -2.54
C ASP A 481 -2.32 -10.67 -4.06
N LEU A 482 -3.00 -11.67 -4.65
CA LEU A 482 -3.30 -11.74 -6.08
C LEU A 482 -4.26 -10.64 -6.53
N GLY A 483 -5.02 -10.04 -5.61
CA GLY A 483 -5.87 -8.89 -5.86
C GLY A 483 -5.09 -7.60 -6.18
N SER A 484 -3.78 -7.56 -5.94
CA SER A 484 -2.94 -6.36 -6.18
C SER A 484 -3.00 -5.85 -7.62
N VAL A 485 -2.88 -6.73 -8.62
CA VAL A 485 -2.96 -6.33 -10.04
C VAL A 485 -4.38 -5.90 -10.40
N SER A 486 -5.40 -6.61 -9.91
CA SER A 486 -6.81 -6.29 -10.15
C SER A 486 -7.20 -4.92 -9.59
N ARG A 487 -6.77 -4.57 -8.38
CA ARG A 487 -6.98 -3.24 -7.78
C ARG A 487 -6.30 -2.15 -8.58
N MET A 488 -5.07 -2.40 -9.02
CA MET A 488 -4.33 -1.47 -9.86
C MET A 488 -5.02 -1.28 -11.21
N ALA A 489 -5.51 -2.36 -11.83
CA ALA A 489 -6.31 -2.31 -13.04
C ALA A 489 -7.61 -1.52 -12.84
N ARG A 490 -8.30 -1.72 -11.72
CA ARG A 490 -9.50 -0.95 -11.40
C ARG A 490 -9.23 0.54 -11.19
N LEU A 491 -8.11 0.90 -10.54
CA LEU A 491 -7.65 2.29 -10.41
C LEU A 491 -7.41 2.91 -11.79
N LEU A 492 -6.60 2.25 -12.63
CA LEU A 492 -6.26 2.75 -13.96
C LEU A 492 -7.48 2.81 -14.88
N ARG A 493 -8.40 1.85 -14.75
CA ARG A 493 -9.70 1.86 -15.45
C ARG A 493 -10.51 3.09 -15.05
N ASN A 494 -10.66 3.35 -13.74
CA ASN A 494 -11.36 4.53 -13.25
C ASN A 494 -10.76 5.82 -13.82
N ALA A 495 -9.43 5.92 -13.85
CA ALA A 495 -8.76 7.09 -14.37
C ALA A 495 -8.95 7.24 -15.89
N ILE A 496 -8.65 6.20 -16.67
CA ILE A 496 -8.65 6.24 -18.14
C ILE A 496 -10.08 6.28 -18.69
N ASP A 497 -10.88 5.25 -18.39
CA ASP A 497 -12.26 5.18 -18.88
C ASP A 497 -13.07 6.29 -18.23
N GLY A 498 -12.92 6.57 -16.93
CA GLY A 498 -13.64 7.66 -16.28
C GLY A 498 -13.36 9.01 -16.96
N HIS A 499 -12.10 9.33 -17.29
CA HIS A 499 -11.75 10.55 -18.02
C HIS A 499 -12.45 10.62 -19.39
N ILE A 500 -12.41 9.53 -20.16
CA ILE A 500 -13.03 9.47 -21.49
C ILE A 500 -14.56 9.58 -21.37
N LEU A 501 -15.18 8.76 -20.52
CA LEU A 501 -16.64 8.69 -20.43
C LEU A 501 -17.24 9.99 -19.85
N LEU A 502 -16.52 10.70 -18.98
CA LEU A 502 -16.96 11.97 -18.38
C LEU A 502 -16.68 13.20 -19.25
N SER A 503 -16.08 13.05 -20.42
CA SER A 503 -15.97 14.15 -21.40
C SER A 503 -17.31 14.48 -22.08
N TYR A 504 -18.34 13.65 -21.86
CA TYR A 504 -19.68 13.87 -22.38
C TYR A 504 -20.50 14.85 -21.51
N PRO A 505 -21.28 15.76 -22.12
CA PRO A 505 -21.37 16.04 -23.55
C PRO A 505 -20.30 17.04 -23.97
N VAL A 506 -19.88 16.95 -25.24
CA VAL A 506 -18.81 17.79 -25.78
C VAL A 506 -19.40 19.11 -26.25
N ARG A 507 -18.93 20.22 -25.66
CA ARG A 507 -19.41 21.57 -25.94
C ARG A 507 -18.39 22.32 -26.79
N VAL A 508 -18.84 22.81 -27.94
CA VAL A 508 -18.06 23.62 -28.86
C VAL A 508 -18.47 25.07 -28.71
N THR A 509 -17.50 25.91 -28.35
CA THR A 509 -17.72 27.35 -28.27
C THR A 509 -17.94 27.89 -29.69
N CYS A 510 -19.08 28.52 -29.93
CA CYS A 510 -19.44 29.01 -31.26
C CYS A 510 -19.53 30.54 -31.28
N ARG A 511 -18.81 31.17 -32.21
CA ARG A 511 -18.91 32.60 -32.52
C ARG A 511 -19.54 32.89 -33.88
N VAL A 512 -19.88 31.84 -34.63
CA VAL A 512 -20.49 31.94 -35.95
C VAL A 512 -21.97 32.30 -35.78
N PRO A 513 -22.44 33.39 -36.43
CA PRO A 513 -23.85 33.76 -36.40
C PRO A 513 -24.73 32.66 -36.99
N GLN A 514 -25.95 32.50 -36.46
CA GLN A 514 -26.96 31.55 -36.95
C GLN A 514 -26.58 30.06 -36.84
N ALA A 515 -25.52 29.74 -36.08
CA ALA A 515 -25.09 28.37 -35.88
C ALA A 515 -26.14 27.47 -35.19
N GLU A 516 -27.13 28.06 -34.51
CA GLU A 516 -28.29 27.33 -33.96
C GLU A 516 -29.09 26.56 -35.02
N ILE A 517 -28.95 26.93 -36.31
CA ILE A 517 -29.57 26.20 -37.43
C ILE A 517 -29.01 24.77 -37.56
N LEU A 518 -27.77 24.52 -37.14
CA LEU A 518 -27.19 23.18 -37.17
C LEU A 518 -28.00 22.19 -36.32
N ALA A 519 -28.48 22.61 -35.15
CA ALA A 519 -29.31 21.79 -34.26
C ALA A 519 -30.70 21.46 -34.86
N ARG A 520 -31.18 22.24 -35.84
CA ARG A 520 -32.44 21.95 -36.56
C ARG A 520 -32.25 20.91 -37.67
N HIS A 521 -31.02 20.75 -38.15
CA HIS A 521 -30.70 19.85 -39.25
C HIS A 521 -30.10 18.52 -38.79
N PHE A 522 -29.45 18.49 -37.63
CA PHE A 522 -28.72 17.34 -37.13
C PHE A 522 -29.24 16.96 -35.74
N THR A 523 -29.79 15.76 -35.60
CA THR A 523 -30.36 15.25 -34.33
C THR A 523 -29.29 14.98 -33.26
N TRP A 524 -28.03 14.83 -33.66
CA TRP A 524 -26.88 14.64 -32.78
C TRP A 524 -26.27 15.97 -32.30
N ILE A 525 -26.79 17.12 -32.77
CA ILE A 525 -26.39 18.46 -32.34
C ILE A 525 -27.51 19.12 -31.54
N ARG A 526 -27.17 19.70 -30.39
CA ARG A 526 -28.03 20.60 -29.60
C ARG A 526 -27.45 22.02 -29.60
N TRP A 527 -28.32 23.01 -29.39
CA TRP A 527 -27.93 24.40 -29.20
C TRP A 527 -28.32 24.86 -27.80
N GLU A 528 -27.34 25.25 -26.99
CA GLU A 528 -27.54 25.60 -25.58
C GLU A 528 -26.64 26.76 -25.16
N ALA A 529 -27.22 27.78 -24.52
CA ALA A 529 -26.46 28.90 -23.95
C ALA A 529 -25.42 29.52 -24.92
N GLY A 530 -25.72 29.57 -26.22
CA GLY A 530 -24.80 30.12 -27.23
C GLY A 530 -23.72 29.15 -27.72
N GLN A 531 -23.80 27.87 -27.35
CA GLN A 531 -22.83 26.84 -27.70
C GLN A 531 -23.48 25.73 -28.54
N VAL A 532 -22.64 25.09 -29.37
CA VAL A 532 -23.01 23.89 -30.09
C VAL A 532 -22.62 22.69 -29.23
N VAL A 533 -23.58 21.83 -28.91
CA VAL A 533 -23.36 20.64 -28.08
C VAL A 533 -23.47 19.39 -28.95
N VAL A 534 -22.38 18.63 -29.04
CA VAL A 534 -22.37 17.33 -29.72
C VAL A 534 -22.86 16.28 -28.73
N ALA A 535 -24.12 15.87 -28.89
CA ALA A 535 -24.84 15.02 -27.94
C ALA A 535 -25.06 13.59 -28.44
N GLY A 536 -24.67 13.27 -29.68
CA GLY A 536 -24.80 11.93 -30.23
C GLY A 536 -23.75 11.63 -31.30
N LEU A 537 -23.76 10.38 -31.76
CA LEU A 537 -22.91 9.94 -32.86
C LEU A 537 -23.58 10.28 -34.20
N PRO A 538 -22.93 11.07 -35.07
CA PRO A 538 -23.44 11.32 -36.42
C PRO A 538 -23.45 10.04 -37.25
N GLN A 539 -24.47 9.87 -38.08
CA GLN A 539 -24.46 8.83 -39.13
C GLN A 539 -23.56 9.28 -40.30
N GLU A 540 -23.10 8.36 -41.14
CA GLU A 540 -22.30 8.69 -42.33
C GLU A 540 -22.96 9.76 -43.21
N TYR A 541 -24.26 9.63 -43.47
CA TYR A 541 -25.06 10.61 -44.22
C TYR A 541 -25.07 12.02 -43.59
N ASP A 542 -25.01 12.12 -42.26
CA ASP A 542 -24.97 13.43 -41.59
C ASP A 542 -23.61 14.09 -41.80
N LEU A 543 -22.53 13.31 -41.74
CA LEU A 543 -21.16 13.77 -41.98
C LEU A 543 -20.97 14.27 -43.41
N GLU A 544 -21.59 13.62 -44.40
CA GLU A 544 -21.56 14.09 -45.80
C GLU A 544 -22.25 15.44 -45.99
N LYS A 545 -23.31 15.73 -45.21
CA LYS A 545 -24.08 16.98 -45.32
C LYS A 545 -23.52 18.13 -44.50
N LEU A 546 -22.72 17.83 -43.48
CA LEU A 546 -22.16 18.82 -42.56
C LEU A 546 -21.35 19.93 -43.27
N PRO A 547 -20.42 19.65 -44.21
CA PRO A 547 -19.65 20.69 -44.89
C PRO A 547 -20.52 21.69 -45.64
N THR A 548 -21.55 21.23 -46.34
CA THR A 548 -22.49 22.10 -47.07
C THR A 548 -23.24 23.00 -46.11
N LYS A 549 -23.74 22.45 -44.99
CA LYS A 549 -24.48 23.24 -44.00
C LYS A 549 -23.60 24.27 -43.29
N LEU A 550 -22.35 23.92 -42.96
CA LEU A 550 -21.37 24.89 -42.45
C LEU A 550 -21.09 25.99 -43.47
N SER A 551 -20.91 25.65 -44.76
CA SER A 551 -20.63 26.65 -45.79
C SER A 551 -21.76 27.70 -45.96
N ASN A 552 -23.00 27.32 -45.68
CA ASN A 552 -24.16 28.22 -45.73
C ASN A 552 -24.18 29.25 -44.59
N LEU A 553 -23.39 29.05 -43.53
CA LEU A 553 -23.24 30.01 -42.42
C LEU A 553 -22.21 31.12 -42.73
N ARG A 554 -21.61 31.10 -43.93
CA ARG A 554 -20.62 32.11 -44.33
C ARG A 554 -21.28 33.46 -44.57
N THR A 555 -20.87 34.48 -43.81
CA THR A 555 -21.26 35.88 -44.03
C THR A 555 -20.19 36.57 -44.86
N ARG A 556 -20.53 37.00 -46.08
CA ARG A 556 -19.59 37.73 -46.96
C ARG A 556 -19.42 39.18 -46.51
N THR A 557 -18.24 39.73 -46.75
CA THR A 557 -17.92 41.15 -46.53
C THR A 557 -18.93 42.03 -47.26
N ASP A 558 -19.61 42.89 -46.51
CA ASP A 558 -20.52 43.91 -47.05
C ASP A 558 -19.90 45.29 -46.82
N THR A 559 -19.48 45.94 -47.91
CA THR A 559 -18.86 47.28 -47.91
C THR A 559 -19.75 48.35 -47.28
N ALA A 560 -21.07 48.15 -47.20
CA ALA A 560 -22.00 49.10 -46.60
C ALA A 560 -22.10 49.00 -45.06
N ARG A 561 -21.74 47.87 -44.44
CA ARG A 561 -21.99 47.58 -43.01
C ARG A 561 -20.74 47.50 -42.12
N ARG A 562 -19.54 47.72 -42.69
CA ARG A 562 -18.24 47.62 -41.99
C ARG A 562 -18.04 46.29 -41.20
N HIS A 563 -18.68 45.20 -41.62
CA HIS A 563 -18.50 43.87 -41.02
C HIS A 563 -17.58 43.01 -41.90
N GLY A 564 -16.58 42.36 -41.28
CA GLY A 564 -15.65 41.43 -41.95
C GLY A 564 -16.29 40.08 -42.32
N ASP A 565 -15.60 39.29 -43.16
CA ASP A 565 -15.96 37.89 -43.47
C ASP A 565 -15.68 37.00 -42.23
N ASN A 566 -16.52 36.01 -41.97
CA ASN A 566 -16.41 35.11 -40.81
C ASN A 566 -15.65 33.81 -41.11
N LYS A 567 -14.82 33.81 -42.17
CA LYS A 567 -14.11 32.62 -42.66
C LYS A 567 -13.25 31.94 -41.58
N GLN A 568 -12.56 32.71 -40.75
CA GLN A 568 -11.67 32.16 -39.71
C GLN A 568 -12.48 31.48 -38.59
N GLU A 569 -13.56 32.12 -38.14
CA GLU A 569 -14.47 31.56 -37.15
C GLU A 569 -15.15 30.28 -37.67
N LEU A 570 -15.48 30.25 -38.97
CA LEU A 570 -16.09 29.08 -39.60
C LEU A 570 -15.11 27.89 -39.70
N GLU A 571 -13.87 28.13 -40.11
CA GLU A 571 -12.84 27.07 -40.14
C GLU A 571 -12.52 26.57 -38.73
N LYS A 572 -12.48 27.47 -37.74
CA LYS A 572 -12.35 27.07 -36.34
C LYS A 572 -13.52 26.20 -35.89
N LEU A 573 -14.75 26.62 -36.13
CA LEU A 573 -15.95 25.83 -35.79
C LEU A 573 -15.92 24.46 -36.45
N ARG A 574 -15.47 24.37 -37.71
CA ARG A 574 -15.34 23.11 -38.44
C ARG A 574 -14.33 22.17 -37.77
N THR A 575 -13.16 22.67 -37.39
CA THR A 575 -12.14 21.90 -36.65
C THR A 575 -12.66 21.48 -35.29
N ASP A 576 -13.19 22.41 -34.49
CA ASP A 576 -13.71 22.14 -33.15
C ASP A 576 -14.87 21.12 -33.18
N LEU A 577 -15.74 21.17 -34.20
CA LEU A 577 -16.79 20.16 -34.41
C LEU A 577 -16.24 18.80 -34.79
N SER A 578 -15.22 18.76 -35.65
CA SER A 578 -14.55 17.50 -36.01
C SER A 578 -13.94 16.83 -34.77
N ASP A 579 -13.24 17.61 -33.93
CA ASP A 579 -12.64 17.11 -32.69
C ASP A 579 -13.71 16.68 -31.68
N ALA A 580 -14.82 17.41 -31.59
CA ALA A 580 -15.95 17.05 -30.75
C ALA A 580 -16.63 15.75 -31.20
N ILE A 581 -16.80 15.55 -32.53
CA ILE A 581 -17.34 14.29 -33.09
C ILE A 581 -16.41 13.12 -32.77
N GLN A 582 -15.09 13.31 -32.90
CA GLN A 582 -14.11 12.27 -32.54
C GLN A 582 -14.15 11.95 -31.04
N THR A 583 -14.30 12.97 -30.20
CA THR A 583 -14.44 12.80 -28.75
C THR A 583 -15.73 12.05 -28.39
N VAL A 584 -16.86 12.32 -29.05
CA VAL A 584 -18.08 11.52 -28.82
C VAL A 584 -17.94 10.11 -29.38
N ALA A 585 -17.20 9.93 -30.48
CA ALA A 585 -16.91 8.62 -31.05
C ALA A 585 -16.06 7.72 -30.13
N SER A 586 -15.19 8.27 -29.29
CA SER A 586 -14.41 7.49 -28.31
C SER A 586 -15.31 6.90 -27.21
N LEU A 587 -16.41 7.57 -26.85
CA LEU A 587 -17.39 7.11 -25.86
C LEU A 587 -18.11 5.81 -26.27
N ALA A 588 -18.07 5.46 -27.57
CA ALA A 588 -18.71 4.27 -28.10
C ALA A 588 -17.83 3.01 -27.98
N TYR A 589 -16.57 3.13 -27.56
CA TYR A 589 -15.71 1.97 -27.35
C TYR A 589 -16.07 1.27 -26.05
N CYS A 590 -16.28 -0.04 -26.13
CA CYS A 590 -16.57 -0.85 -24.97
C CYS A 590 -15.35 -0.90 -24.02
N PRO A 591 -15.48 -0.51 -22.74
CA PRO A 591 -14.38 -0.59 -21.78
C PRO A 591 -13.82 -2.00 -21.58
N ILE A 592 -14.63 -3.04 -21.80
CA ILE A 592 -14.26 -4.44 -21.53
C ILE A 592 -13.59 -5.10 -22.74
N CYS A 593 -14.23 -5.02 -23.92
CA CYS A 593 -13.74 -5.75 -25.10
C CYS A 593 -13.10 -4.87 -26.17
N HIS A 594 -13.00 -3.57 -25.94
CA HIS A 594 -12.37 -2.56 -26.80
C HIS A 594 -12.96 -2.43 -28.21
N ARG A 595 -14.10 -3.10 -28.48
CA ARG A 595 -14.82 -2.95 -29.74
C ARG A 595 -15.72 -1.73 -29.68
N LYS A 596 -15.71 -0.95 -30.76
CA LYS A 596 -16.64 0.16 -30.97
C LYS A 596 -18.05 -0.41 -31.11
N ALA A 597 -18.97 0.06 -30.27
CA ALA A 597 -20.38 -0.25 -30.36
C ALA A 597 -21.00 0.42 -31.61
N SER A 598 -22.07 -0.17 -32.13
CA SER A 598 -22.84 0.45 -33.20
C SER A 598 -23.44 1.78 -32.74
N GLU A 599 -23.61 2.73 -33.64
CA GLU A 599 -24.16 4.06 -33.33
C GLU A 599 -25.55 3.99 -32.66
N ARG A 600 -26.38 3.02 -33.05
CA ARG A 600 -27.70 2.76 -32.45
C ARG A 600 -27.66 2.29 -30.99
N ALA A 601 -26.52 1.77 -30.55
CA ALA A 601 -26.33 1.31 -29.18
C ALA A 601 -25.96 2.46 -28.23
N PHE A 602 -25.66 3.65 -28.76
CA PHE A 602 -25.44 4.88 -27.99
C PHE A 602 -26.75 5.65 -27.87
N THR A 603 -27.12 6.02 -26.65
CA THR A 603 -28.36 6.73 -26.36
C THR A 603 -28.08 7.91 -25.43
N ALA A 604 -28.21 9.13 -25.94
CA ALA A 604 -28.24 10.33 -25.13
C ALA A 604 -29.45 10.31 -24.18
N ARG A 605 -29.27 10.78 -22.96
CA ARG A 605 -30.29 10.87 -21.91
C ARG A 605 -30.33 12.28 -21.32
N ASP A 606 -31.38 12.54 -20.56
CA ASP A 606 -31.56 13.82 -19.88
C ASP A 606 -30.43 14.12 -18.89
N GLY A 607 -30.27 15.40 -18.55
CA GLY A 607 -29.29 15.86 -17.57
C GLY A 607 -27.83 15.65 -18.00
N ASP A 608 -27.55 15.72 -19.29
CA ASP A 608 -26.19 15.57 -19.86
C ASP A 608 -25.57 14.20 -19.59
N THR A 609 -26.40 13.15 -19.66
CA THR A 609 -25.95 11.75 -19.47
C THR A 609 -26.14 10.93 -20.74
N TYR A 610 -25.51 9.76 -20.82
CA TYR A 610 -25.73 8.83 -21.92
C TYR A 610 -25.65 7.37 -21.48
N ARG A 611 -26.16 6.47 -22.31
CA ARG A 611 -26.00 5.01 -22.21
C ARG A 611 -25.30 4.49 -23.45
N CYS A 612 -24.46 3.50 -23.29
CA CYS A 612 -24.06 2.66 -24.40
C CYS A 612 -24.05 1.18 -24.02
N SER A 613 -24.21 0.31 -25.00
CA SER A 613 -24.19 -1.15 -24.84
C SER A 613 -23.35 -1.82 -25.92
N CYS A 614 -22.71 -2.94 -25.58
CA CYS A 614 -21.88 -3.71 -26.50
C CYS A 614 -22.43 -5.13 -26.68
N GLN A 615 -22.10 -5.73 -27.83
CA GLN A 615 -22.44 -7.12 -28.15
C GLN A 615 -21.85 -8.14 -27.17
N CYS A 616 -20.78 -7.80 -26.44
CA CYS A 616 -20.25 -8.67 -25.37
C CYS A 616 -21.14 -8.71 -24.11
N GLY A 617 -22.22 -7.92 -24.07
CA GLY A 617 -23.13 -7.80 -22.92
C GLY A 617 -22.79 -6.67 -21.96
N ALA A 618 -21.66 -5.97 -22.16
CA ALA A 618 -21.27 -4.84 -21.33
C ALA A 618 -22.17 -3.62 -21.59
N VAL A 619 -22.51 -2.91 -20.52
CA VAL A 619 -23.24 -1.63 -20.57
C VAL A 619 -22.46 -0.60 -19.78
N TRP A 620 -22.25 0.58 -20.34
CA TRP A 620 -21.65 1.71 -19.63
C TRP A 620 -22.47 2.98 -19.81
N GLU A 621 -22.41 3.84 -18.80
CA GLU A 621 -23.21 5.04 -18.75
C GLU A 621 -22.61 6.09 -17.84
N THR A 622 -23.04 7.33 -18.04
CA THR A 622 -22.82 8.41 -17.07
C THR A 622 -24.08 8.64 -16.26
N ARG A 623 -23.91 8.98 -14.98
CA ARG A 623 -24.97 9.34 -14.04
C ARG A 623 -24.58 10.62 -13.31
N ARG A 624 -25.54 11.32 -12.73
CA ARG A 624 -25.28 12.46 -11.82
C ARG A 624 -25.56 12.07 -10.39
N CYS A 625 -24.67 12.49 -9.48
CA CYS A 625 -24.88 12.30 -8.05
C CYS A 625 -26.00 13.22 -7.56
N LEU A 626 -26.98 12.69 -6.84
CA LEU A 626 -28.07 13.51 -6.26
C LEU A 626 -27.61 14.39 -5.08
N SER A 627 -26.42 14.13 -4.53
CA SER A 627 -25.89 14.86 -3.37
C SER A 627 -24.88 15.95 -3.75
N CYS A 628 -23.94 15.69 -4.66
CA CYS A 628 -22.94 16.68 -5.08
C CYS A 628 -23.10 17.16 -6.53
N SER A 629 -24.10 16.67 -7.27
CA SER A 629 -24.38 17.00 -8.68
C SER A 629 -23.28 16.63 -9.69
N GLN A 630 -22.14 16.11 -9.23
CA GLN A 630 -21.04 15.68 -10.08
C GLN A 630 -21.44 14.47 -10.95
N PRO A 631 -21.07 14.46 -12.24
CA PRO A 631 -21.23 13.29 -13.08
C PRO A 631 -20.23 12.20 -12.68
N TYR A 632 -20.63 10.94 -12.83
CA TYR A 632 -19.76 9.79 -12.62
C TYR A 632 -20.10 8.67 -13.61
N ALA A 633 -19.10 7.87 -13.95
CA ALA A 633 -19.24 6.77 -14.90
C ALA A 633 -19.57 5.46 -14.18
N VAL A 634 -20.40 4.65 -14.83
CA VAL A 634 -20.86 3.34 -14.37
C VAL A 634 -20.57 2.31 -15.47
N LEU A 635 -20.09 1.14 -15.05
CA LEU A 635 -19.88 -0.02 -15.91
C LEU A 635 -20.61 -1.22 -15.31
N ALA A 636 -21.55 -1.77 -16.06
CA ALA A 636 -22.19 -3.04 -15.78
C ALA A 636 -21.57 -4.11 -16.71
N ALA A 637 -20.66 -4.90 -16.14
CA ALA A 637 -19.99 -5.97 -16.84
C ALA A 637 -20.91 -7.20 -17.03
N PRO A 638 -20.71 -7.99 -18.11
CA PRO A 638 -21.47 -9.22 -18.35
C PRO A 638 -21.42 -10.16 -17.15
N GLY A 639 -22.58 -10.63 -16.68
CA GLY A 639 -22.68 -11.54 -15.53
C GLY A 639 -22.50 -10.90 -14.15
N LEU A 640 -22.14 -9.61 -14.09
CA LEU A 640 -21.93 -8.87 -12.83
C LEU A 640 -23.01 -7.81 -12.53
N ALA A 641 -23.91 -7.54 -13.48
CA ALA A 641 -24.89 -6.46 -13.37
C ALA A 641 -25.85 -6.59 -12.17
N GLU A 642 -26.10 -7.81 -11.68
CA GLU A 642 -26.97 -8.08 -10.53
C GLU A 642 -26.21 -8.15 -9.20
N GLN A 643 -24.88 -8.11 -9.22
CA GLN A 643 -24.06 -8.19 -8.01
C GLN A 643 -24.10 -6.87 -7.23
N VAL A 644 -24.28 -6.99 -5.91
CA VAL A 644 -24.16 -5.85 -5.00
C VAL A 644 -22.70 -5.56 -4.69
N GLY A 645 -22.43 -4.34 -4.25
CA GLY A 645 -21.10 -3.93 -3.82
C GLY A 645 -20.67 -4.55 -2.49
N GLY A 646 -19.64 -3.97 -1.91
CA GLY A 646 -19.09 -4.39 -0.62
C GLY A 646 -17.95 -3.49 -0.18
N ASP A 647 -17.23 -3.94 0.84
CA ASP A 647 -15.92 -3.39 1.16
C ASP A 647 -14.91 -3.67 0.04
N GLY A 648 -13.71 -3.11 0.17
CA GLY A 648 -12.67 -3.17 -0.86
C GLY A 648 -12.35 -4.58 -1.34
N ASP A 649 -12.06 -5.50 -0.42
CA ASP A 649 -11.64 -6.87 -0.76
C ASP A 649 -12.81 -7.65 -1.41
N ARG A 650 -14.06 -7.40 -1.00
CA ARG A 650 -15.24 -7.98 -1.69
C ARG A 650 -15.37 -7.47 -3.12
N LEU A 651 -15.05 -6.21 -3.39
CA LEU A 651 -15.03 -5.68 -4.75
C LEU A 651 -13.97 -6.38 -5.62
N ASP A 652 -12.82 -6.73 -5.04
CA ASP A 652 -11.76 -7.46 -5.73
C ASP A 652 -12.19 -8.87 -6.15
N MET A 653 -12.81 -9.61 -5.24
CA MET A 653 -13.28 -10.97 -5.53
C MET A 653 -14.37 -10.98 -6.61
N ILE A 654 -15.40 -10.14 -6.45
CA ILE A 654 -16.59 -10.17 -7.31
C ILE A 654 -16.32 -9.50 -8.66
N PHE A 655 -15.80 -8.27 -8.62
CA PHE A 655 -15.69 -7.43 -9.82
C PHE A 655 -14.27 -7.37 -10.38
N SER A 656 -13.25 -7.65 -9.57
CA SER A 656 -11.84 -7.50 -9.96
C SER A 656 -11.61 -6.12 -10.60
N GLN A 657 -11.25 -6.08 -11.88
CA GLN A 657 -11.00 -4.87 -12.65
C GLN A 657 -12.22 -4.29 -13.36
N ASP A 658 -13.34 -5.02 -13.45
CA ASP A 658 -14.48 -4.69 -14.32
C ASP A 658 -15.49 -3.78 -13.63
N LEU A 659 -14.98 -2.68 -13.06
CA LEU A 659 -15.76 -1.75 -12.25
C LEU A 659 -15.27 -0.30 -12.42
N LEU A 660 -16.23 0.63 -12.51
CA LEU A 660 -15.99 2.09 -12.44
C LEU A 660 -16.46 2.62 -11.09
N ALA A 661 -17.72 3.04 -10.97
CA ALA A 661 -18.34 3.30 -9.67
C ALA A 661 -18.73 1.99 -8.99
N ALA A 662 -18.49 1.87 -7.68
CA ALA A 662 -18.87 0.69 -6.92
C ALA A 662 -20.40 0.62 -6.74
N PRO A 663 -21.04 -0.57 -6.86
CA PRO A 663 -22.47 -0.69 -6.63
C PRO A 663 -22.79 -0.49 -5.14
N CYS A 664 -24.04 -0.17 -4.84
CA CYS A 664 -24.54 -0.13 -3.48
C CYS A 664 -24.49 -1.54 -2.87
N TRP A 665 -24.27 -1.60 -1.55
CA TRP A 665 -24.15 -2.87 -0.81
C TRP A 665 -25.46 -3.65 -0.70
N THR A 666 -26.59 -3.02 -1.01
CA THR A 666 -27.92 -3.62 -0.91
C THR A 666 -28.71 -3.63 -2.23
N ARG A 667 -28.34 -2.79 -3.21
CA ARG A 667 -29.02 -2.70 -4.51
C ARG A 667 -28.02 -2.56 -5.66
N SER A 668 -27.93 -3.57 -6.52
CA SER A 668 -26.98 -3.62 -7.64
C SER A 668 -27.24 -2.56 -8.74
N SER A 669 -28.46 -2.05 -8.85
CA SER A 669 -28.81 -0.98 -9.80
C SER A 669 -28.36 0.42 -9.38
N SER A 670 -27.96 0.58 -8.11
CA SER A 670 -27.58 1.85 -7.49
C SER A 670 -26.07 1.87 -7.24
N TYR A 671 -25.42 3.02 -7.39
CA TYR A 671 -23.95 3.13 -7.33
C TYR A 671 -23.52 4.20 -6.35
N ILE A 672 -22.40 3.97 -5.68
CA ILE A 672 -21.76 4.91 -4.77
C ILE A 672 -21.03 5.95 -5.61
N CYS A 673 -21.29 7.24 -5.32
CA CYS A 673 -20.62 8.32 -6.03
C CYS A 673 -19.11 8.29 -5.74
N PRO A 674 -18.24 8.22 -6.77
CA PRO A 674 -16.79 8.23 -6.58
C PRO A 674 -16.27 9.56 -6.04
N SER A 675 -16.93 10.69 -6.36
CA SER A 675 -16.47 12.02 -5.95
C SER A 675 -16.72 12.31 -4.47
N CYS A 676 -17.95 12.11 -3.99
CA CYS A 676 -18.34 12.48 -2.62
C CYS A 676 -18.62 11.27 -1.69
N GLY A 677 -18.57 10.03 -2.21
CA GLY A 677 -18.89 8.84 -1.44
C GLY A 677 -20.37 8.70 -1.05
N SER A 678 -21.27 9.56 -1.54
CA SER A 678 -22.68 9.46 -1.19
C SER A 678 -23.32 8.22 -1.83
N CYS A 679 -24.13 7.51 -1.04
CA CYS A 679 -24.93 6.38 -1.50
C CYS A 679 -26.37 6.87 -1.72
N PRO A 680 -26.96 6.69 -2.93
CA PRO A 680 -28.31 7.16 -3.21
C PRO A 680 -29.38 6.44 -2.36
N GLU A 681 -29.08 5.26 -1.83
CA GLU A 681 -29.99 4.46 -0.99
C GLU A 681 -29.91 4.82 0.51
N ARG A 682 -29.12 5.82 0.90
CA ARG A 682 -28.95 6.19 2.32
C ARG A 682 -30.27 6.62 2.98
N GLY A 683 -31.22 7.18 2.22
CA GLY A 683 -32.50 7.70 2.70
C GLY A 683 -33.72 6.80 2.45
N SER A 684 -33.58 5.64 1.80
CA SER A 684 -34.72 4.76 1.48
C SER A 684 -34.99 3.72 2.59
N GLU A 685 -36.24 3.58 3.06
CA GLU A 685 -36.66 2.49 3.97
C GLU A 685 -37.05 1.25 3.15
N PRO A 686 -36.60 0.00 3.48
CA PRO A 686 -35.97 -0.47 4.72
C PRO A 686 -34.44 -0.72 4.63
N ALA A 687 -33.79 -0.45 3.49
CA ALA A 687 -32.37 -0.79 3.26
C ALA A 687 -31.37 0.08 4.05
N SER A 688 -31.76 1.28 4.48
CA SER A 688 -30.90 2.19 5.24
C SER A 688 -30.68 1.80 6.71
N ARG A 689 -31.55 0.97 7.31
CA ARG A 689 -31.45 0.56 8.72
C ARG A 689 -30.52 -0.63 8.98
N THR A 690 -30.12 -1.37 7.93
CA THR A 690 -29.29 -2.59 8.05
C THR A 690 -27.98 -2.54 7.27
N CYS A 691 -27.74 -1.51 6.46
CA CYS A 691 -26.52 -1.39 5.66
C CYS A 691 -25.36 -0.88 6.53
N GLU A 692 -24.40 -1.75 6.85
CA GLU A 692 -23.20 -1.46 7.66
C GLU A 692 -22.49 -0.17 7.19
N ARG A 693 -22.29 -0.01 5.88
CA ARG A 693 -21.70 1.21 5.29
C ARG A 693 -22.46 2.49 5.63
N CYS A 694 -23.80 2.46 5.54
CA CYS A 694 -24.63 3.65 5.73
C CYS A 694 -24.94 3.92 7.21
N GLY A 695 -24.84 2.89 8.06
CA GLY A 695 -25.00 2.99 9.51
C GLY A 695 -23.82 3.66 10.22
N ASP A 696 -22.59 3.41 9.75
CA ASP A 696 -21.35 3.90 10.38
C ASP A 696 -20.92 5.32 9.99
N LEU A 697 -21.54 5.92 8.96
CA LEU A 697 -21.21 7.28 8.53
C LEU A 697 -22.06 8.30 9.30
N PRO A 698 -21.46 9.33 9.95
CA PRO A 698 -22.23 10.34 10.67
C PRO A 698 -23.30 10.92 9.74
N ARG A 699 -24.55 10.94 10.21
CA ARG A 699 -25.64 11.62 9.51
C ARG A 699 -25.23 13.08 9.39
N THR A 700 -24.87 13.50 8.19
CA THR A 700 -24.61 14.90 7.91
C THR A 700 -25.90 15.64 8.20
N SER A 701 -25.92 16.39 9.29
CA SER A 701 -26.96 17.35 9.63
C SER A 701 -26.88 18.48 8.61
N ASP A 702 -27.54 18.27 7.48
CA ASP A 702 -28.06 19.28 6.56
C ASP A 702 -28.95 18.52 5.57
N GLN A 703 -30.18 18.28 6.01
CA GLN A 703 -31.35 18.00 5.17
C GLN A 703 -32.42 19.00 5.54
#